data_AF-A0A067R6S4-F1
#
_entry.id   AF-A0A067R6S4-F1
#
_cell.length_a   1.000
_cell.length_b   1.000
_cell.length_c   1.000
_cell.angle_alpha   90.00
_cell.angle_beta   90.00
_cell.angle_gamma   90.00
#
_symmetry.space_group_name_H-M   'P 1'
#
loop_
_entity.id
_entity.type
_entity.pdbx_description
1 polymer ?
#
loop_
_entity_poly.entity_id
_entity_poly.type
_entity_poly.pdbx_seq_one_letter_code
_entity_poly.pdbx_strand_id
1 'polypeptide(L)'
;MDQSAIDNQIRSDMETNNQHETQNTSVLLSTPEHSVNARSSIESLRQLSQQMNGLIGESTEGITVHIEDSELERRNQELAAMLATELQKREQLELQLKGNQSEMCQLQLALDQLQTESEARVTRELGPVQEQLQLHVQTVGILVGEKTELQAALTKSQNVAKQKASEAEELQGRLKASRHRVMDLEKEVSSLQGTVERLEKVANELSSELDKLKLEQKMTSKQLVESDEEKLELHQKLNTKTNDCAALQQELQGKVSQLSLTQLRVQQLSTVDTSETDRQLEALHQQKVSLEKQVADLQQTVKSVGLERDQASQQYQQYVQQLNGQLRTLASKVESLNSENEQLVTREQSLVRHISEVEKQLQQQQNQKRPDSSLKLLQQDSPLLQELEAKLALTETKEQALAEKLDSQIQENQCLQREVEEKNGRIYEMESMLERFQGDQPDKDKLLAAMESDKVAAARAVGQNQRLKQQLEELQDGFVKMSNDKLELTEKLQHEQYISKEQGERLTQQEMELNDLRTQLSQKEQVLQQHASQLSNQMLHHSQIADRMRHYEEQGQLNELLQQDLEQAREHIQALSAQNGELRALLAQQVTHDAGINSGDDTISRKDEMLSTLSARVEQLELERDQMLEKLKHQEQHEEEQNSLASDIVNARLSRDGIPKDSDSMKVAMEKLEERFTRTMKEVAELSDEKQRLEHLVLQLQGETETIGEYIALYQVQRSILRQRAQEKDEQLSKLSKDREEMRNKLSELNELVHKLVAEKESIHKMSHSIPVEHVVEKTSINHKQPEGGGVPNGEIVEVEDAVEVNKTQQIPPSGNHHPPSVQPDTAGKIMALLSEIGSSSLVDPQCSENFHPCPWCSGRLITV
;
A
#
# COMPACT_ATOMS: atom_id res chain seq x y z
N MET A 1 -38.05 28.50 11.79
CA MET A 1 -38.84 28.30 13.02
C MET A 1 -38.09 29.02 14.11
N ASP A 2 -38.74 30.02 14.69
CA ASP A 2 -38.14 30.99 15.58
C ASP A 2 -38.23 30.51 17.03
N GLN A 3 -37.16 30.71 17.82
CA GLN A 3 -37.26 30.73 19.28
C GLN A 3 -36.15 31.63 19.85
N SER A 4 -36.36 32.94 19.78
CA SER A 4 -35.52 33.94 20.44
C SER A 4 -36.28 34.58 21.62
N ALA A 5 -35.93 34.21 22.84
CA ALA A 5 -36.30 34.91 24.08
C ALA A 5 -35.46 34.39 25.25
N ILE A 6 -35.40 35.16 26.34
CA ILE A 6 -34.81 34.79 27.64
C ILE A 6 -33.30 34.53 27.59
N ASP A 7 -32.52 35.59 27.66
CA ASP A 7 -31.90 35.91 28.96
C ASP A 7 -31.55 37.41 29.03
N ASN A 8 -32.03 38.08 30.08
CA ASN A 8 -31.83 39.53 30.25
C ASN A 8 -32.12 39.95 31.70
N GLN A 9 -31.11 39.94 32.58
CA GLN A 9 -30.95 40.88 33.71
C GLN A 9 -29.57 40.75 34.38
N ILE A 10 -29.11 41.82 35.05
CA ILE A 10 -27.96 41.88 35.98
C ILE A 10 -26.56 41.68 35.37
N ARG A 11 -26.09 42.68 34.61
CA ARG A 11 -24.85 43.38 34.96
C ARG A 11 -24.75 44.75 34.27
N SER A 12 -24.94 45.79 35.06
CA SER A 12 -24.48 47.17 34.81
C SER A 12 -23.65 47.59 36.02
N ASP A 13 -22.97 48.73 35.92
CA ASP A 13 -22.37 49.49 37.02
C ASP A 13 -21.09 48.88 37.63
N MET A 14 -19.95 49.01 36.91
CA MET A 14 -18.69 49.56 37.48
C MET A 14 -17.55 49.70 36.43
N GLU A 15 -17.66 50.63 35.49
CA GLU A 15 -16.51 51.17 34.75
C GLU A 15 -16.69 52.68 34.47
N THR A 16 -16.03 53.54 35.26
CA THR A 16 -15.71 54.96 34.91
C THR A 16 -14.83 55.63 35.98
N ASN A 17 -13.58 55.18 36.14
CA ASN A 17 -12.40 56.04 36.38
C ASN A 17 -11.12 55.22 36.55
N ASN A 18 -10.26 55.24 35.54
CA ASN A 18 -8.81 55.15 35.75
C ASN A 18 -8.04 55.72 34.55
N GLN A 19 -8.02 57.05 34.46
CA GLN A 19 -7.02 57.79 33.70
C GLN A 19 -6.42 58.85 34.64
N HIS A 20 -5.20 58.63 35.08
CA HIS A 20 -4.19 59.70 35.13
C HIS A 20 -2.79 59.09 35.06
N GLU A 21 -1.91 59.77 34.34
CA GLU A 21 -0.64 59.23 33.88
C GLU A 21 0.45 59.31 34.94
N THR A 22 1.43 58.41 34.82
CA THR A 22 2.70 58.51 35.52
C THR A 22 3.54 59.67 34.99
N GLN A 23 3.75 60.71 35.80
CA GLN A 23 4.84 61.66 35.58
C GLN A 23 5.82 61.64 36.77
N ASN A 24 7.01 61.09 36.53
CA ASN A 24 8.15 61.23 37.43
C ASN A 24 8.73 62.65 37.29
N THR A 25 8.65 63.46 38.34
CA THR A 25 9.36 64.75 38.42
C THR A 25 10.26 64.81 39.65
N SER A 26 11.57 64.82 39.41
CA SER A 26 12.58 64.89 40.46
C SER A 26 12.83 66.35 40.87
N VAL A 27 12.43 66.72 42.09
CA VAL A 27 12.82 67.96 42.77
C VAL A 27 13.00 67.64 44.27
N LEU A 28 14.23 67.53 44.79
CA LEU A 28 15.03 68.64 45.32
C LEU A 28 14.36 69.48 46.44
N LEU A 29 14.13 68.85 47.61
CA LEU A 29 14.35 69.51 48.90
C LEU A 29 15.16 68.55 49.80
N SER A 30 16.43 68.82 50.10
CA SER A 30 16.97 69.92 50.92
C SER A 30 16.91 69.62 52.42
N THR A 31 17.99 69.00 52.91
CA THR A 31 18.37 68.96 54.32
C THR A 31 18.53 70.38 54.88
N PRO A 32 17.92 70.72 56.03
CA PRO A 32 18.34 71.84 56.85
C PRO A 32 19.41 71.36 57.84
N GLU A 33 20.68 71.68 57.56
CA GLU A 33 21.72 71.61 58.60
C GLU A 33 21.47 72.72 59.64
N HIS A 34 20.92 72.36 60.80
CA HIS A 34 21.00 73.18 62.00
C HIS A 34 21.78 72.40 63.07
N SER A 35 23.10 72.46 63.01
CA SER A 35 23.94 73.59 63.45
C SER A 35 24.06 73.64 64.97
N VAL A 36 25.31 73.46 65.40
CA VAL A 36 25.79 73.64 66.77
C VAL A 36 25.29 74.97 67.34
N ASN A 37 24.59 74.92 68.47
CA ASN A 37 24.34 76.11 69.28
C ASN A 37 24.38 75.81 70.78
N ALA A 38 25.53 75.30 71.24
CA ALA A 38 25.92 75.49 72.63
C ALA A 38 26.16 77.00 72.86
N ARG A 39 25.79 77.51 74.06
CA ARG A 39 25.82 78.91 74.53
C ARG A 39 24.60 79.77 74.16
N SER A 40 23.59 79.77 75.04
CA SER A 40 22.65 80.90 75.19
C SER A 40 22.12 81.08 76.64
N SER A 41 22.09 80.00 77.44
CA SER A 41 21.54 80.01 78.81
C SER A 41 22.54 80.37 79.94
N ILE A 42 23.84 80.49 79.64
CA ILE A 42 24.89 80.84 80.61
C ILE A 42 25.27 82.33 80.51
N GLU A 43 25.20 82.90 79.30
CA GLU A 43 25.54 84.32 79.09
C GLU A 43 24.47 85.26 79.65
N SER A 44 23.20 84.86 79.60
CA SER A 44 22.07 85.55 80.23
C SER A 44 22.18 85.57 81.77
N LEU A 45 22.63 84.47 82.39
CA LEU A 45 22.97 84.43 83.81
C LEU A 45 24.21 85.28 84.16
N ARG A 46 25.19 85.38 83.25
CA ARG A 46 26.33 86.29 83.41
C ARG A 46 25.95 87.77 83.30
N GLN A 47 25.05 88.13 82.37
CA GLN A 47 24.58 89.51 82.24
C GLN A 47 23.81 89.96 83.49
N LEU A 48 22.95 89.11 84.06
CA LEU A 48 22.30 89.37 85.35
C LEU A 48 23.30 89.50 86.51
N SER A 49 24.35 88.65 86.53
CA SER A 49 25.44 88.76 87.52
C SER A 49 26.26 90.04 87.38
N GLN A 50 26.49 90.54 86.17
CA GLN A 50 27.25 91.77 85.93
C GLN A 50 26.41 93.04 86.18
N GLN A 51 25.09 93.00 85.95
CA GLN A 51 24.20 94.12 86.27
C GLN A 51 24.01 94.33 87.79
N MET A 52 24.11 93.28 88.62
CA MET A 52 24.06 93.44 90.08
C MET A 52 25.33 94.06 90.69
N ASN A 53 26.51 93.93 90.05
CA ASN A 53 27.76 94.50 90.57
C ASN A 53 27.96 95.99 90.23
N GLY A 54 26.99 96.65 89.58
CA GLY A 54 27.07 98.06 89.16
C GLY A 54 26.39 99.07 90.09
N LEU A 55 25.78 98.64 91.20
CA LEU A 55 24.96 99.48 92.09
C LEU A 55 25.40 99.44 93.57
N ILE A 56 26.72 99.30 93.81
CA ILE A 56 27.34 99.51 95.12
C ILE A 56 28.32 100.68 94.97
N GLY A 57 27.87 101.88 95.36
CA GLY A 57 28.62 103.12 95.19
C GLY A 57 28.07 104.27 96.04
N GLU A 58 28.67 104.44 97.21
CA GLU A 58 28.79 105.69 97.98
C GLU A 58 27.56 106.61 98.16
N SER A 59 26.98 106.55 99.36
CA SER A 59 26.39 107.72 100.03
C SER A 59 26.54 107.56 101.54
N THR A 60 27.51 108.26 102.11
CA THR A 60 27.72 108.41 103.56
C THR A 60 26.86 109.56 104.13
N GLU A 61 26.86 109.69 105.46
CA GLU A 61 26.03 110.62 106.27
C GLU A 61 24.56 110.13 106.44
N GLY A 62 23.95 110.19 107.63
CA GLY A 62 24.53 110.50 108.94
C GLY A 62 23.51 110.61 110.08
N ILE A 63 23.51 109.64 111.01
CA ILE A 63 22.93 109.70 112.37
C ILE A 63 21.39 109.96 112.47
N THR A 64 20.58 108.91 112.65
CA THR A 64 19.66 108.77 113.81
C THR A 64 19.04 107.36 113.99
N VAL A 65 19.62 106.57 114.90
CA VAL A 65 18.92 105.78 115.96
C VAL A 65 17.68 104.91 115.60
N HIS A 66 17.92 103.61 115.39
CA HIS A 66 17.15 102.47 115.96
C HIS A 66 15.64 102.26 115.68
N ILE A 67 15.05 102.75 114.60
CA ILE A 67 13.63 102.44 114.27
C ILE A 67 13.45 101.62 112.99
N GLU A 68 14.34 101.75 112.00
CA GLU A 68 14.13 101.18 110.65
C GLU A 68 14.36 99.66 110.53
N ASP A 69 15.21 99.07 111.38
CA ASP A 69 15.53 97.63 111.37
C ASP A 69 14.26 96.75 111.48
N SER A 70 13.30 97.15 112.32
CA SER A 70 12.06 96.39 112.59
C SER A 70 11.10 96.35 111.39
N GLU A 71 11.06 97.41 110.58
CA GLU A 71 10.24 97.42 109.36
C GLU A 71 10.87 96.62 108.23
N LEU A 72 12.20 96.65 108.10
CA LEU A 72 12.95 95.80 107.18
C LEU A 72 12.84 94.32 107.56
N GLU A 73 12.93 94.00 108.85
CA GLU A 73 12.76 92.64 109.35
C GLU A 73 11.34 92.11 109.12
N ARG A 74 10.30 92.91 109.44
CA ARG A 74 8.90 92.57 109.09
C ARG A 74 8.73 92.34 107.59
N ARG A 75 9.27 93.22 106.75
CA ARG A 75 9.16 93.10 105.28
C ARG A 75 9.90 91.87 104.74
N ASN A 76 11.03 91.50 105.33
CA ASN A 76 11.72 90.25 105.00
C ASN A 76 10.93 89.01 105.44
N GLN A 77 10.28 89.04 106.60
CA GLN A 77 9.36 87.95 107.02
C GLN A 77 8.15 87.83 106.09
N GLU A 78 7.56 88.95 105.65
CA GLU A 78 6.45 88.97 104.68
C GLU A 78 6.90 88.46 103.29
N LEU A 79 8.08 88.86 102.81
CA LEU A 79 8.67 88.34 101.57
C LEU A 79 9.00 86.84 101.67
N ALA A 80 9.52 86.37 102.80
CA ALA A 80 9.78 84.95 103.04
C ALA A 80 8.48 84.13 103.11
N ALA A 81 7.42 84.66 103.71
CA ALA A 81 6.10 84.03 103.74
C ALA A 81 5.49 83.95 102.33
N MET A 82 5.55 85.03 101.54
CA MET A 82 5.10 84.99 100.14
C MET A 82 5.93 83.98 99.33
N LEU A 83 7.26 83.99 99.45
CA LEU A 83 8.15 83.02 98.79
C LEU A 83 7.81 81.58 99.19
N ALA A 84 7.52 81.31 100.47
CA ALA A 84 7.07 79.99 100.92
C ALA A 84 5.74 79.58 100.26
N THR A 85 4.76 80.49 100.15
CA THR A 85 3.50 80.18 99.45
C THR A 85 3.67 79.99 97.94
N GLU A 86 4.56 80.72 97.29
CA GLU A 86 4.87 80.50 95.86
C GLU A 86 5.67 79.21 95.64
N LEU A 87 6.57 78.83 96.55
CA LEU A 87 7.24 77.52 96.54
C LEU A 87 6.22 76.38 96.72
N GLN A 88 5.28 76.52 97.66
CA GLN A 88 4.20 75.54 97.86
C GLN A 88 3.30 75.41 96.63
N LYS A 89 2.91 76.53 95.99
CA LYS A 89 2.20 76.51 94.70
C LYS A 89 3.03 75.84 93.60
N ARG A 90 4.34 76.12 93.53
CA ARG A 90 5.23 75.51 92.54
C ARG A 90 5.35 74.01 92.74
N GLU A 91 5.46 73.54 93.98
CA GLU A 91 5.48 72.11 94.33
C GLU A 91 4.14 71.43 94.00
N GLN A 92 3.00 72.08 94.31
CA GLN A 92 1.68 71.59 93.92
C GLN A 92 1.50 71.49 92.41
N LEU A 93 1.96 72.49 91.64
CA LEU A 93 1.96 72.48 90.19
C LEU A 93 2.93 71.43 89.63
N GLU A 94 4.10 71.24 90.24
CA GLU A 94 5.07 70.22 89.83
C GLU A 94 4.54 68.80 90.09
N LEU A 95 3.78 68.60 91.18
CA LEU A 95 3.06 67.36 91.46
C LEU A 95 1.94 67.10 90.44
N GLN A 96 1.13 68.11 90.12
CA GLN A 96 0.09 68.02 89.08
C GLN A 96 0.68 67.74 87.70
N LEU A 97 1.79 68.39 87.35
CA LEU A 97 2.47 68.18 86.06
C LEU A 97 3.03 66.75 85.96
N LYS A 98 3.61 66.21 87.04
CA LYS A 98 4.03 64.79 87.12
C LYS A 98 2.83 63.83 87.04
N GLY A 99 1.70 64.17 87.67
CA GLY A 99 0.44 63.43 87.55
C GLY A 99 -0.02 63.35 86.09
N ASN A 100 -0.22 64.50 85.46
CA ASN A 100 -0.61 64.62 84.05
C ASN A 100 0.38 63.92 83.09
N GLN A 101 1.69 63.97 83.37
CA GLN A 101 2.69 63.21 82.60
C GLN A 101 2.52 61.70 82.74
N SER A 102 2.22 61.21 83.95
CA SER A 102 1.97 59.79 84.20
C SER A 102 0.66 59.30 83.55
N GLU A 103 -0.38 60.14 83.54
CA GLU A 103 -1.65 59.87 82.86
C GLU A 103 -1.47 59.87 81.33
N MET A 104 -0.76 60.88 80.79
CA MET A 104 -0.41 60.94 79.37
C MET A 104 0.41 59.71 78.93
N CYS A 105 1.37 59.26 79.75
CA CYS A 105 2.15 58.06 79.47
C CYS A 105 1.30 56.78 79.50
N GLN A 106 0.33 56.67 80.42
CA GLN A 106 -0.61 55.55 80.48
C GLN A 106 -1.57 55.55 79.28
N LEU A 107 -2.09 56.71 78.88
CA LEU A 107 -2.94 56.87 77.70
C LEU A 107 -2.18 56.57 76.40
N GLN A 108 -0.91 56.98 76.29
CA GLN A 108 -0.04 56.63 75.16
C GLN A 108 0.12 55.10 75.06
N LEU A 109 0.50 54.44 76.15
CA LEU A 109 0.66 52.98 76.18
C LEU A 109 -0.67 52.24 75.88
N ALA A 110 -1.81 52.75 76.37
CA ALA A 110 -3.12 52.18 76.06
C ALA A 110 -3.53 52.37 74.59
N LEU A 111 -3.15 53.49 73.96
CA LEU A 111 -3.36 53.70 72.52
C LEU A 111 -2.46 52.79 71.68
N ASP A 112 -1.18 52.66 72.03
CA ASP A 112 -0.23 51.79 71.34
C ASP A 112 -0.65 50.30 71.46
N GLN A 113 -1.20 49.90 72.63
CA GLN A 113 -1.81 48.59 72.84
C GLN A 113 -3.08 48.40 71.99
N LEU A 114 -4.01 49.35 72.00
CA LEU A 114 -5.23 49.27 71.18
C LEU A 114 -4.92 49.25 69.67
N GLN A 115 -3.90 49.97 69.22
CA GLN A 115 -3.43 49.93 67.82
C GLN A 115 -2.89 48.54 67.48
N THR A 116 -1.93 48.02 68.25
CA THR A 116 -1.34 46.70 67.99
C THR A 116 -2.34 45.55 68.16
N GLU A 117 -3.30 45.63 69.08
CA GLU A 117 -4.43 44.70 69.16
C GLU A 117 -5.35 44.79 67.94
N SER A 118 -5.62 46.01 67.43
CA SER A 118 -6.44 46.19 66.22
C SER A 118 -5.76 45.64 64.96
N GLU A 119 -4.45 45.85 64.80
CA GLU A 119 -3.66 45.30 63.68
C GLU A 119 -3.53 43.78 63.77
N ALA A 120 -3.28 43.24 64.98
CA ALA A 120 -3.28 41.80 65.24
C ALA A 120 -4.66 41.16 65.03
N ARG A 121 -5.75 41.92 65.24
CA ARG A 121 -7.11 41.47 64.95
C ARG A 121 -7.42 41.50 63.46
N VAL A 122 -7.09 42.60 62.75
CA VAL A 122 -7.27 42.70 61.29
C VAL A 122 -6.48 41.61 60.58
N THR A 123 -5.22 41.39 60.93
CA THR A 123 -4.42 40.31 60.34
C THR A 123 -4.97 38.91 60.64
N ARG A 124 -5.46 38.66 61.87
CA ARG A 124 -6.09 37.38 62.24
C ARG A 124 -7.43 37.12 61.55
N GLU A 125 -8.25 38.14 61.34
CA GLU A 125 -9.57 38.00 60.71
C GLU A 125 -9.49 38.03 59.16
N LEU A 126 -8.60 38.85 58.58
CA LEU A 126 -8.49 39.04 57.14
C LEU A 126 -7.51 38.07 56.46
N GLY A 127 -6.43 37.65 57.13
CA GLY A 127 -5.40 36.77 56.57
C GLY A 127 -5.97 35.45 56.02
N PRO A 128 -6.73 34.66 56.82
CA PRO A 128 -7.33 33.41 56.35
C PRO A 128 -8.31 33.61 55.18
N VAL A 129 -8.97 34.78 55.10
CA VAL A 129 -9.89 35.11 54.00
C VAL A 129 -9.12 35.48 52.73
N GLN A 130 -7.96 36.15 52.85
CA GLN A 130 -7.05 36.41 51.73
C GLN A 130 -6.42 35.11 51.20
N GLU A 131 -5.96 34.23 52.09
CA GLU A 131 -5.46 32.89 51.72
C GLU A 131 -6.55 32.07 51.02
N GLN A 132 -7.76 32.02 51.56
CA GLN A 132 -8.89 31.32 50.93
C GLN A 132 -9.26 31.93 49.57
N LEU A 133 -9.24 33.26 49.43
CA LEU A 133 -9.47 33.93 48.15
C LEU A 133 -8.37 33.60 47.13
N GLN A 134 -7.10 33.55 47.55
CA GLN A 134 -5.98 33.18 46.69
C GLN A 134 -6.09 31.73 46.21
N LEU A 135 -6.45 30.80 47.11
CA LEU A 135 -6.73 29.40 46.76
C LEU A 135 -7.91 29.25 45.80
N HIS A 136 -8.99 30.03 45.98
CA HIS A 136 -10.12 30.05 45.05
C HIS A 136 -9.74 30.62 43.68
N VAL A 137 -8.95 31.70 43.63
CA VAL A 137 -8.43 32.27 42.37
C VAL A 137 -7.53 31.27 41.64
N GLN A 138 -6.64 30.56 42.36
CA GLN A 138 -5.82 29.50 41.78
C GLN A 138 -6.68 28.33 41.26
N THR A 139 -7.68 27.91 42.03
CA THR A 139 -8.61 26.82 41.64
C THR A 139 -9.41 27.19 40.40
N VAL A 140 -9.93 28.41 40.33
CA VAL A 140 -10.63 28.92 39.13
C VAL A 140 -9.66 29.02 37.94
N GLY A 141 -8.41 29.42 38.15
CA GLY A 141 -7.37 29.43 37.11
C GLY A 141 -7.12 28.04 36.52
N ILE A 142 -6.98 27.02 37.38
CA ILE A 142 -6.83 25.62 36.96
C ILE A 142 -8.07 25.14 36.19
N LEU A 143 -9.27 25.34 36.73
CA LEU A 143 -10.53 24.92 36.09
C LEU A 143 -10.79 25.63 34.75
N VAL A 144 -10.36 26.89 34.60
CA VAL A 144 -10.41 27.60 33.31
C VAL A 144 -9.39 27.01 32.33
N GLY A 145 -8.16 26.71 32.79
CA GLY A 145 -7.15 26.00 31.99
C GLY A 145 -7.67 24.66 31.48
N GLU A 146 -8.05 23.76 32.38
CA GLU A 146 -8.64 22.45 32.06
C GLU A 146 -9.84 22.58 31.11
N LYS A 147 -10.75 23.53 31.34
CA LYS A 147 -11.88 23.79 30.43
C LYS A 147 -11.41 24.20 29.03
N THR A 148 -10.41 25.07 28.91
CA THR A 148 -9.88 25.48 27.59
C THR A 148 -9.15 24.33 26.89
N GLU A 149 -8.39 23.52 27.60
CA GLU A 149 -7.71 22.33 27.07
C GLU A 149 -8.71 21.26 26.62
N LEU A 150 -9.72 20.95 27.43
CA LEU A 150 -10.81 20.02 27.08
C LEU A 150 -11.62 20.53 25.88
N GLN A 151 -11.87 21.85 25.79
CA GLN A 151 -12.60 22.43 24.66
C GLN A 151 -11.74 22.45 23.37
N ALA A 152 -10.42 22.62 23.47
CA ALA A 152 -9.48 22.45 22.36
C ALA A 152 -9.37 20.98 21.92
N ALA A 153 -9.30 20.03 22.85
CA ALA A 153 -9.29 18.60 22.58
C ALA A 153 -10.60 18.12 21.93
N LEU A 154 -11.75 18.61 22.42
CA LEU A 154 -13.08 18.30 21.88
C LEU A 154 -13.24 18.83 20.45
N THR A 155 -12.87 20.09 20.18
CA THR A 155 -12.95 20.67 18.84
C THR A 155 -11.98 20.02 17.85
N LYS A 156 -10.76 19.69 18.29
CA LYS A 156 -9.80 18.89 17.51
C LYS A 156 -10.36 17.51 17.16
N SER A 157 -10.91 16.80 18.15
CA SER A 157 -11.54 15.48 17.96
C SER A 157 -12.74 15.55 17.01
N GLN A 158 -13.62 16.54 17.18
CA GLN A 158 -14.78 16.76 16.31
C GLN A 158 -14.38 17.07 14.86
N ASN A 159 -13.30 17.82 14.64
CA ASN A 159 -12.80 18.12 13.30
C ASN A 159 -12.16 16.89 12.64
N VAL A 160 -11.40 16.08 13.38
CA VAL A 160 -10.89 14.78 12.89
C VAL A 160 -12.04 13.83 12.55
N ALA A 161 -13.10 13.77 13.37
CA ALA A 161 -14.28 12.96 13.11
C ALA A 161 -15.03 13.41 11.83
N LYS A 162 -15.21 14.72 11.62
CA LYS A 162 -15.77 15.28 10.37
C LYS A 162 -14.92 14.92 9.15
N GLN A 163 -13.60 15.07 9.25
CA GLN A 163 -12.68 14.71 8.17
C GLN A 163 -12.81 13.21 7.83
N LYS A 164 -12.79 12.32 8.84
CA LYS A 164 -12.92 10.88 8.63
C LYS A 164 -14.30 10.47 8.09
N ALA A 165 -15.37 11.21 8.41
CA ALA A 165 -16.66 11.03 7.75
C ALA A 165 -16.57 11.38 6.25
N SER A 166 -16.00 12.51 5.88
CA SER A 166 -15.84 12.89 4.46
C SER A 166 -14.92 11.95 3.67
N GLU A 167 -13.83 11.45 4.28
CA GLU A 167 -12.99 10.41 3.69
C GLU A 167 -13.77 9.10 3.47
N ALA A 168 -14.62 8.70 4.42
CA ALA A 168 -15.46 7.51 4.29
C ALA A 168 -16.54 7.66 3.21
N GLU A 169 -17.15 8.83 3.07
CA GLU A 169 -18.08 9.15 1.98
C GLU A 169 -17.40 9.12 0.61
N GLU A 170 -16.18 9.68 0.49
CA GLU A 170 -15.41 9.65 -0.76
C GLU A 170 -15.02 8.21 -1.13
N LEU A 171 -14.52 7.42 -0.18
CA LEU A 171 -14.22 6.00 -0.36
C LEU A 171 -15.48 5.19 -0.74
N GLN A 172 -16.64 5.50 -0.16
CA GLN A 172 -17.90 4.88 -0.55
C GLN A 172 -18.31 5.28 -1.99
N GLY A 173 -18.06 6.53 -2.40
CA GLY A 173 -18.23 7.00 -3.77
C GLY A 173 -17.34 6.25 -4.77
N ARG A 174 -16.03 6.16 -4.48
CA ARG A 174 -15.05 5.39 -5.26
C ARG A 174 -15.44 3.91 -5.36
N LEU A 175 -15.92 3.30 -4.27
CA LEU A 175 -16.41 1.93 -4.25
C LEU A 175 -17.69 1.73 -5.09
N LYS A 176 -18.64 2.68 -5.05
CA LYS A 176 -19.85 2.65 -5.91
C LYS A 176 -19.47 2.73 -7.39
N ALA A 177 -18.56 3.63 -7.76
CA ALA A 177 -18.07 3.76 -9.14
C ALA A 177 -17.33 2.50 -9.61
N SER A 178 -16.48 1.92 -8.76
CA SER A 178 -15.79 0.65 -9.05
C SER A 178 -16.77 -0.51 -9.27
N ARG A 179 -17.78 -0.65 -8.40
CA ARG A 179 -18.85 -1.67 -8.56
C ARG A 179 -19.66 -1.49 -9.85
N HIS A 180 -19.95 -0.26 -10.26
CA HIS A 180 -20.63 0.00 -11.53
C HIS A 180 -19.77 -0.45 -12.72
N ARG A 181 -18.47 -0.09 -12.71
CA ARG A 181 -17.53 -0.51 -13.75
C ARG A 181 -17.33 -2.03 -13.82
N VAL A 182 -17.33 -2.73 -12.67
CA VAL A 182 -17.32 -4.20 -12.63
C VAL A 182 -18.59 -4.77 -13.28
N MET A 183 -19.77 -4.29 -12.89
CA MET A 183 -21.05 -4.70 -13.49
C MET A 183 -21.09 -4.44 -15.02
N ASP A 184 -20.49 -3.37 -15.51
CA ASP A 184 -20.44 -3.08 -16.95
C ASP A 184 -19.45 -4.00 -17.69
N LEU A 185 -18.28 -4.27 -17.11
CA LEU A 185 -17.34 -5.28 -17.62
C LEU A 185 -17.94 -6.70 -17.60
N GLU A 186 -18.75 -7.04 -16.60
CA GLU A 186 -19.50 -8.32 -16.55
C GLU A 186 -20.51 -8.44 -17.70
N LYS A 187 -21.21 -7.35 -18.07
CA LYS A 187 -22.08 -7.31 -19.26
C LYS A 187 -21.26 -7.44 -20.55
N GLU A 188 -20.13 -6.73 -20.67
CA GLU A 188 -19.24 -6.82 -21.83
C GLU A 188 -18.73 -8.26 -22.01
N VAL A 189 -18.20 -8.88 -20.95
CA VAL A 189 -17.77 -10.29 -20.95
C VAL A 189 -18.92 -11.24 -21.33
N SER A 190 -20.12 -11.05 -20.77
CA SER A 190 -21.30 -11.87 -21.13
C SER A 190 -21.67 -11.72 -22.61
N SER A 191 -21.58 -10.49 -23.15
CA SER A 191 -21.86 -10.22 -24.55
C SER A 191 -20.80 -10.84 -25.48
N LEU A 192 -19.53 -10.81 -25.08
CA LEU A 192 -18.41 -11.39 -25.80
C LEU A 192 -18.47 -12.92 -25.79
N GLN A 193 -18.76 -13.55 -24.65
CA GLN A 193 -19.06 -14.99 -24.56
C GLN A 193 -20.19 -15.36 -25.54
N GLY A 194 -21.28 -14.60 -25.53
CA GLY A 194 -22.37 -14.76 -26.49
C GLY A 194 -21.97 -14.52 -27.96
N THR A 195 -20.88 -13.82 -28.27
CA THR A 195 -20.31 -13.76 -29.64
C THR A 195 -19.40 -14.94 -29.96
N VAL A 196 -18.59 -15.40 -29.01
CA VAL A 196 -17.71 -16.57 -29.16
C VAL A 196 -18.56 -17.82 -29.45
N GLU A 197 -19.62 -18.07 -28.68
CA GLU A 197 -20.56 -19.17 -28.95
C GLU A 197 -21.16 -19.13 -30.37
N ARG A 198 -21.39 -17.94 -30.93
CA ARG A 198 -21.92 -17.78 -32.29
C ARG A 198 -20.85 -18.06 -33.34
N LEU A 199 -19.62 -17.61 -33.12
CA LEU A 199 -18.48 -17.92 -34.00
C LEU A 199 -18.11 -19.41 -33.95
N GLU A 200 -18.20 -20.05 -32.79
CA GLU A 200 -18.02 -21.50 -32.64
C GLU A 200 -19.10 -22.30 -33.38
N LYS A 201 -20.38 -21.87 -33.30
CA LYS A 201 -21.47 -22.50 -34.09
C LYS A 201 -21.19 -22.39 -35.60
N VAL A 202 -20.86 -21.20 -36.10
CA VAL A 202 -20.50 -20.99 -37.51
C VAL A 202 -19.23 -21.77 -37.91
N ALA A 203 -18.23 -21.88 -37.05
CA ALA A 203 -17.02 -22.67 -37.33
C ALA A 203 -17.30 -24.18 -37.40
N ASN A 204 -18.23 -24.69 -36.58
CA ASN A 204 -18.69 -26.08 -36.62
C ASN A 204 -19.60 -26.36 -37.84
N GLU A 205 -20.40 -25.40 -38.26
CA GLU A 205 -21.19 -25.48 -39.49
C GLU A 205 -20.26 -25.53 -40.72
N LEU A 206 -19.29 -24.61 -40.81
CA LEU A 206 -18.29 -24.58 -41.88
C LEU A 206 -17.40 -25.83 -41.90
N SER A 207 -17.00 -26.39 -40.75
CA SER A 207 -16.24 -27.64 -40.74
C SER A 207 -17.07 -28.83 -41.21
N SER A 208 -18.36 -28.87 -40.87
CA SER A 208 -19.30 -29.87 -41.39
C SER A 208 -19.51 -29.76 -42.90
N GLU A 209 -19.60 -28.55 -43.45
CA GLU A 209 -19.67 -28.33 -44.91
C GLU A 209 -18.37 -28.72 -45.62
N LEU A 210 -17.22 -28.36 -45.05
CA LEU A 210 -15.90 -28.71 -45.57
C LEU A 210 -15.71 -30.25 -45.60
N ASP A 211 -16.18 -30.97 -44.59
CA ASP A 211 -16.13 -32.45 -44.57
C ASP A 211 -17.15 -33.11 -45.51
N LYS A 212 -18.32 -32.51 -45.77
CA LYS A 212 -19.23 -32.94 -46.84
C LYS A 212 -18.57 -32.78 -48.21
N LEU A 213 -17.98 -31.61 -48.48
CA LEU A 213 -17.29 -31.33 -49.75
C LEU A 213 -16.09 -32.26 -49.97
N LYS A 214 -15.32 -32.60 -48.91
CA LYS A 214 -14.29 -33.66 -48.98
C LYS A 214 -14.87 -35.04 -49.34
N LEU A 215 -16.06 -35.38 -48.86
CA LEU A 215 -16.71 -36.65 -49.17
C LEU A 215 -17.19 -36.67 -50.63
N GLU A 216 -17.82 -35.59 -51.09
CA GLU A 216 -18.24 -35.40 -52.49
C GLU A 216 -17.05 -35.41 -53.45
N GLN A 217 -15.93 -34.77 -53.09
CA GLN A 217 -14.67 -34.84 -53.83
C GLN A 217 -14.14 -36.28 -53.94
N LYS A 218 -14.21 -37.08 -52.87
CA LYS A 218 -13.80 -38.49 -52.89
C LYS A 218 -14.73 -39.34 -53.76
N MET A 219 -16.04 -39.11 -53.69
CA MET A 219 -17.02 -39.84 -54.50
C MET A 219 -16.89 -39.52 -55.99
N THR A 220 -16.75 -38.24 -56.36
CA THR A 220 -16.53 -37.82 -57.75
C THR A 220 -15.16 -38.26 -58.27
N SER A 221 -14.11 -38.21 -57.45
CA SER A 221 -12.80 -38.78 -57.81
C SER A 221 -12.84 -40.29 -58.03
N LYS A 222 -13.68 -41.02 -57.30
CA LYS A 222 -13.87 -42.47 -57.51
C LYS A 222 -14.62 -42.75 -58.82
N GLN A 223 -15.70 -42.02 -59.08
CA GLN A 223 -16.46 -42.09 -60.34
C GLN A 223 -15.61 -41.74 -61.57
N LEU A 224 -14.67 -40.79 -61.44
CA LEU A 224 -13.72 -40.44 -62.49
C LEU A 224 -12.77 -41.60 -62.82
N VAL A 225 -12.21 -42.26 -61.80
CA VAL A 225 -11.35 -43.44 -61.97
C VAL A 225 -12.15 -44.59 -62.61
N GLU A 226 -13.36 -44.87 -62.12
CA GLU A 226 -14.25 -45.89 -62.70
C GLU A 226 -14.56 -45.59 -64.19
N SER A 227 -14.78 -44.32 -64.54
CA SER A 227 -15.02 -43.88 -65.93
C SER A 227 -13.78 -44.02 -66.83
N ASP A 228 -12.57 -43.74 -66.31
CA ASP A 228 -11.32 -43.94 -67.06
C ASP A 228 -10.97 -45.44 -67.19
N GLU A 229 -11.31 -46.28 -66.21
CA GLU A 229 -11.20 -47.74 -66.30
C GLU A 229 -12.16 -48.31 -67.37
N GLU A 230 -13.44 -47.91 -67.37
CA GLU A 230 -14.40 -48.28 -68.43
C GLU A 230 -13.92 -47.84 -69.83
N LYS A 231 -13.37 -46.63 -69.93
CA LYS A 231 -12.80 -46.09 -71.18
C LYS A 231 -11.56 -46.85 -71.64
N LEU A 232 -10.70 -47.29 -70.72
CA LEU A 232 -9.57 -48.17 -71.04
C LEU A 232 -10.04 -49.55 -71.52
N GLU A 233 -11.03 -50.15 -70.87
CA GLU A 233 -11.66 -51.38 -71.36
C GLU A 233 -12.26 -51.22 -72.76
N LEU A 234 -12.98 -50.12 -73.01
CA LEU A 234 -13.57 -49.83 -74.32
C LEU A 234 -12.50 -49.62 -75.40
N HIS A 235 -11.40 -48.93 -75.08
CA HIS A 235 -10.25 -48.84 -75.98
C HIS A 235 -9.61 -50.21 -76.25
N GLN A 236 -9.47 -51.08 -75.25
CA GLN A 236 -8.93 -52.43 -75.44
C GLN A 236 -9.87 -53.31 -76.28
N LYS A 237 -11.19 -53.25 -76.04
CA LYS A 237 -12.23 -53.94 -76.83
C LYS A 237 -12.28 -53.44 -78.27
N LEU A 238 -12.11 -52.13 -78.48
CA LEU A 238 -12.01 -51.54 -79.82
C LEU A 238 -10.74 -52.03 -80.53
N ASN A 239 -9.59 -52.02 -79.86
CA ASN A 239 -8.32 -52.50 -80.42
C ASN A 239 -8.37 -53.99 -80.78
N THR A 240 -8.90 -54.86 -79.92
CA THR A 240 -9.10 -56.28 -80.28
C THR A 240 -10.03 -56.44 -81.48
N LYS A 241 -11.13 -55.68 -81.56
CA LYS A 241 -12.01 -55.72 -82.74
C LYS A 241 -11.35 -55.16 -84.01
N THR A 242 -10.49 -54.15 -83.91
CA THR A 242 -9.68 -53.67 -85.05
C THR A 242 -8.73 -54.76 -85.55
N ASN A 243 -8.08 -55.49 -84.64
CA ASN A 243 -7.20 -56.61 -84.99
C ASN A 243 -7.98 -57.81 -85.54
N ASP A 244 -9.15 -58.15 -84.99
CA ASP A 244 -10.06 -59.16 -85.53
C ASP A 244 -10.48 -58.82 -86.97
N CYS A 245 -10.86 -57.56 -87.22
CA CYS A 245 -11.23 -57.09 -88.56
C CYS A 245 -10.05 -57.15 -89.53
N ALA A 246 -8.84 -56.77 -89.10
CA ALA A 246 -7.63 -56.87 -89.92
C ALA A 246 -7.30 -58.33 -90.28
N ALA A 247 -7.40 -59.25 -89.30
CA ALA A 247 -7.18 -60.68 -89.49
C ALA A 247 -8.24 -61.29 -90.43
N LEU A 248 -9.53 -60.96 -90.25
CA LEU A 248 -10.61 -61.39 -91.14
C LEU A 248 -10.47 -60.81 -92.56
N GLN A 249 -9.95 -59.60 -92.70
CA GLN A 249 -9.68 -58.98 -94.00
C GLN A 249 -8.49 -59.66 -94.71
N GLN A 250 -7.45 -60.05 -93.96
CA GLN A 250 -6.34 -60.86 -94.47
C GLN A 250 -6.81 -62.29 -94.84
N GLU A 251 -7.64 -62.94 -94.02
CA GLU A 251 -8.20 -64.25 -94.37
C GLU A 251 -9.10 -64.12 -95.60
N LEU A 252 -9.97 -63.11 -95.69
CA LEU A 252 -10.82 -62.87 -96.86
C LEU A 252 -9.98 -62.71 -98.14
N GLN A 253 -8.87 -61.97 -98.10
CA GLN A 253 -7.94 -61.84 -99.22
C GLN A 253 -7.29 -63.21 -99.58
N GLY A 254 -6.95 -64.01 -98.57
CA GLY A 254 -6.54 -65.40 -98.74
C GLY A 254 -7.63 -66.29 -99.36
N LYS A 255 -8.89 -66.17 -98.94
CA LYS A 255 -10.03 -66.93 -99.46
C LYS A 255 -10.39 -66.50 -100.88
N VAL A 256 -10.26 -65.23 -101.25
CA VAL A 256 -10.45 -64.74 -102.62
C VAL A 256 -9.38 -65.30 -103.56
N SER A 257 -8.11 -65.38 -103.14
CA SER A 257 -7.06 -66.03 -103.93
C SER A 257 -7.19 -67.56 -103.98
N GLN A 258 -7.70 -68.20 -102.93
CA GLN A 258 -8.10 -69.61 -102.98
C GLN A 258 -9.30 -69.84 -103.90
N LEU A 259 -10.29 -68.93 -103.92
CA LEU A 259 -11.48 -69.02 -104.76
C LEU A 259 -11.15 -68.88 -106.25
N SER A 260 -10.26 -67.95 -106.63
CA SER A 260 -9.83 -67.84 -108.03
C SER A 260 -9.07 -69.10 -108.49
N LEU A 261 -8.26 -69.70 -107.60
CA LEU A 261 -7.58 -70.97 -107.86
C LEU A 261 -8.55 -72.16 -107.93
N THR A 262 -9.61 -72.20 -107.11
CA THR A 262 -10.58 -73.30 -107.12
C THR A 262 -11.64 -73.15 -108.20
N GLN A 263 -12.03 -71.96 -108.62
CA GLN A 263 -12.82 -71.75 -109.84
C GLN A 263 -12.07 -72.29 -111.07
N LEU A 264 -10.76 -72.05 -111.16
CA LEU A 264 -9.86 -72.65 -112.14
C LEU A 264 -9.85 -74.19 -112.13
N ARG A 265 -10.00 -74.82 -110.95
CA ARG A 265 -10.07 -76.29 -110.79
C ARG A 265 -11.47 -76.86 -111.02
N VAL A 266 -12.53 -76.15 -110.63
CA VAL A 266 -13.93 -76.56 -110.86
C VAL A 266 -14.24 -76.54 -112.35
N GLN A 267 -13.67 -75.58 -113.09
CA GLN A 267 -13.69 -75.55 -114.57
C GLN A 267 -12.98 -76.76 -115.22
N GLN A 268 -12.22 -77.55 -114.47
CA GLN A 268 -11.46 -78.72 -114.94
C GLN A 268 -12.02 -80.07 -114.48
N LEU A 269 -13.02 -80.09 -113.58
CA LEU A 269 -13.44 -81.30 -112.85
C LEU A 269 -14.97 -81.53 -112.82
N SER A 270 -15.70 -80.99 -113.80
CA SER A 270 -17.16 -81.14 -113.91
C SER A 270 -17.61 -82.48 -114.52
N THR A 271 -17.16 -83.60 -113.96
CA THR A 271 -17.69 -84.96 -114.23
C THR A 271 -17.75 -85.77 -112.95
N VAL A 272 -18.88 -86.46 -112.75
CA VAL A 272 -19.27 -87.17 -111.52
C VAL A 272 -18.60 -88.56 -111.43
N ASP A 273 -18.62 -89.22 -110.26
CA ASP A 273 -19.73 -90.15 -109.97
C ASP A 273 -19.80 -90.66 -108.52
N THR A 274 -20.97 -91.17 -108.14
CA THR A 274 -21.33 -91.50 -106.75
C THR A 274 -21.29 -93.00 -106.46
N SER A 275 -20.34 -93.44 -105.63
CA SER A 275 -20.35 -94.77 -104.99
C SER A 275 -20.00 -94.77 -103.49
N GLU A 276 -19.64 -93.61 -102.92
CA GLU A 276 -19.48 -93.46 -101.47
C GLU A 276 -20.84 -93.35 -100.73
N THR A 277 -21.92 -93.03 -101.44
CA THR A 277 -23.23 -92.61 -100.91
C THR A 277 -23.79 -93.53 -99.83
N ASP A 278 -23.61 -94.84 -99.96
CA ASP A 278 -24.29 -95.80 -99.11
C ASP A 278 -23.53 -96.00 -97.79
N ARG A 279 -22.20 -95.86 -97.82
CA ARG A 279 -21.36 -95.80 -96.62
C ARG A 279 -21.41 -94.41 -95.98
N GLN A 280 -21.58 -93.36 -96.79
CA GLN A 280 -21.92 -92.03 -96.32
C GLN A 280 -23.29 -92.03 -95.62
N LEU A 281 -24.32 -92.73 -96.11
CA LEU A 281 -25.66 -92.78 -95.49
C LEU A 281 -25.64 -93.32 -94.06
N GLU A 282 -24.82 -94.33 -93.77
CA GLU A 282 -24.70 -94.91 -92.42
C GLU A 282 -23.90 -94.01 -91.47
N ALA A 283 -22.84 -93.36 -91.98
CA ALA A 283 -22.13 -92.29 -91.27
C ALA A 283 -23.03 -91.07 -91.02
N LEU A 284 -23.83 -90.68 -92.00
CA LEU A 284 -24.85 -89.63 -91.94
C LEU A 284 -25.95 -89.98 -90.93
N HIS A 285 -26.23 -91.26 -90.67
CA HIS A 285 -27.18 -91.65 -89.62
C HIS A 285 -26.60 -91.42 -88.22
N GLN A 286 -25.35 -91.81 -87.97
CA GLN A 286 -24.66 -91.50 -86.70
C GLN A 286 -24.46 -89.98 -86.52
N GLN A 287 -24.07 -89.30 -87.61
CA GLN A 287 -23.95 -87.84 -87.64
C GLN A 287 -25.31 -87.19 -87.38
N LYS A 288 -26.41 -87.69 -87.97
CA LYS A 288 -27.78 -87.23 -87.70
C LYS A 288 -28.12 -87.36 -86.22
N VAL A 289 -27.86 -88.49 -85.56
CA VAL A 289 -28.12 -88.63 -84.11
C VAL A 289 -27.27 -87.66 -83.28
N SER A 290 -26.00 -87.43 -83.68
CA SER A 290 -25.15 -86.42 -83.03
C SER A 290 -25.66 -84.98 -83.24
N LEU A 291 -26.23 -84.69 -84.42
CA LEU A 291 -26.85 -83.42 -84.77
C LEU A 291 -28.20 -83.24 -84.09
N GLU A 292 -29.01 -84.29 -83.92
CA GLU A 292 -30.26 -84.26 -83.14
C GLU A 292 -29.96 -83.94 -81.67
N LYS A 293 -28.87 -84.50 -81.11
CA LYS A 293 -28.39 -84.09 -79.78
C LYS A 293 -27.91 -82.64 -79.77
N GLN A 294 -27.05 -82.23 -80.70
CA GLN A 294 -26.58 -80.84 -80.78
C GLN A 294 -27.74 -79.85 -80.98
N VAL A 295 -28.80 -80.23 -81.71
CA VAL A 295 -30.02 -79.45 -81.88
C VAL A 295 -30.83 -79.39 -80.58
N ALA A 296 -30.88 -80.45 -79.78
CA ALA A 296 -31.48 -80.40 -78.44
C ALA A 296 -30.69 -79.48 -77.49
N ASP A 297 -29.36 -79.61 -77.47
CA ASP A 297 -28.46 -78.76 -76.69
C ASP A 297 -28.57 -77.28 -77.12
N LEU A 298 -28.61 -77.01 -78.43
CA LEU A 298 -28.85 -75.66 -79.00
C LEU A 298 -30.27 -75.15 -78.74
N GLN A 299 -31.30 -76.00 -78.73
CA GLN A 299 -32.64 -75.60 -78.31
C GLN A 299 -32.69 -75.24 -76.81
N GLN A 300 -31.83 -75.83 -75.98
CA GLN A 300 -31.70 -75.46 -74.58
C GLN A 300 -30.94 -74.13 -74.40
N THR A 301 -29.84 -73.89 -75.12
CA THR A 301 -29.15 -72.59 -75.07
C THR A 301 -29.99 -71.46 -75.66
N VAL A 302 -30.71 -71.68 -76.76
CA VAL A 302 -31.67 -70.71 -77.32
C VAL A 302 -32.81 -70.40 -76.34
N LYS A 303 -33.23 -71.35 -75.50
CA LYS A 303 -34.18 -71.07 -74.41
C LYS A 303 -33.56 -70.23 -73.29
N SER A 304 -32.31 -70.49 -72.89
CA SER A 304 -31.60 -69.68 -71.89
C SER A 304 -31.40 -68.24 -72.38
N VAL A 305 -30.80 -68.09 -73.56
CA VAL A 305 -30.57 -66.79 -74.22
C VAL A 305 -31.90 -66.08 -74.52
N GLY A 306 -32.98 -66.82 -74.79
CA GLY A 306 -34.34 -66.27 -74.90
C GLY A 306 -34.84 -65.66 -73.58
N LEU A 307 -34.67 -66.35 -72.45
CA LEU A 307 -35.02 -65.84 -71.12
C LEU A 307 -34.13 -64.66 -70.70
N GLU A 308 -32.82 -64.72 -70.98
CA GLU A 308 -31.86 -63.64 -70.73
C GLU A 308 -32.20 -62.39 -71.56
N ARG A 309 -32.52 -62.56 -72.85
CA ARG A 309 -33.02 -61.50 -73.74
C ARG A 309 -34.32 -60.91 -73.20
N ASP A 310 -35.24 -61.72 -72.72
CA ASP A 310 -36.55 -61.24 -72.26
C ASP A 310 -36.45 -60.52 -70.90
N GLN A 311 -35.53 -60.94 -70.02
CA GLN A 311 -35.16 -60.20 -68.81
C GLN A 311 -34.49 -58.86 -69.14
N ALA A 312 -33.50 -58.86 -70.05
CA ALA A 312 -32.87 -57.62 -70.52
C ALA A 312 -33.88 -56.68 -71.19
N SER A 313 -34.80 -57.21 -72.00
CA SER A 313 -35.90 -56.46 -72.63
C SER A 313 -36.82 -55.83 -71.58
N GLN A 314 -37.16 -56.55 -70.50
CA GLN A 314 -37.93 -55.99 -69.39
C GLN A 314 -37.15 -54.89 -68.64
N GLN A 315 -35.85 -55.06 -68.41
CA GLN A 315 -35.00 -54.03 -67.80
C GLN A 315 -34.92 -52.78 -68.69
N TYR A 316 -34.71 -52.93 -70.00
CA TYR A 316 -34.76 -51.82 -70.96
C TYR A 316 -36.14 -51.14 -70.99
N GLN A 317 -37.24 -51.90 -70.94
CA GLN A 317 -38.59 -51.32 -70.86
C GLN A 317 -38.80 -50.53 -69.56
N GLN A 318 -38.33 -51.03 -68.41
CA GLN A 318 -38.39 -50.33 -67.13
C GLN A 318 -37.54 -49.05 -67.14
N TYR A 319 -36.31 -49.11 -67.66
CA TYR A 319 -35.44 -47.95 -67.80
C TYR A 319 -36.04 -46.90 -68.75
N VAL A 320 -36.57 -47.32 -69.90
CA VAL A 320 -37.29 -46.44 -70.83
C VAL A 320 -38.54 -45.84 -70.18
N GLN A 321 -39.27 -46.56 -69.33
CA GLN A 321 -40.39 -46.01 -68.57
C GLN A 321 -39.94 -44.97 -67.53
N GLN A 322 -38.84 -45.20 -66.81
CA GLN A 322 -38.25 -44.24 -65.88
C GLN A 322 -37.77 -42.98 -66.61
N LEU A 323 -37.06 -43.13 -67.73
CA LEU A 323 -36.57 -42.02 -68.55
C LEU A 323 -37.73 -41.21 -69.15
N ASN A 324 -38.81 -41.87 -69.60
CA ASN A 324 -40.06 -41.20 -70.01
C ASN A 324 -40.75 -40.49 -68.83
N GLY A 325 -40.64 -41.00 -67.60
CA GLY A 325 -41.08 -40.32 -66.40
C GLY A 325 -40.31 -39.01 -66.18
N GLN A 326 -38.98 -39.07 -66.17
CA GLN A 326 -38.10 -37.91 -66.05
C GLN A 326 -38.34 -36.88 -67.18
N LEU A 327 -38.49 -37.34 -68.43
CA LEU A 327 -38.82 -36.47 -69.57
C LEU A 327 -40.17 -35.75 -69.38
N ARG A 328 -41.20 -36.39 -68.82
CA ARG A 328 -42.47 -35.73 -68.50
C ARG A 328 -42.32 -34.70 -67.37
N THR A 329 -41.53 -34.98 -66.34
CA THR A 329 -41.26 -34.04 -65.24
C THR A 329 -40.43 -32.84 -65.72
N LEU A 330 -39.48 -33.05 -66.62
CA LEU A 330 -38.73 -31.96 -67.28
C LEU A 330 -39.64 -31.17 -68.22
N ALA A 331 -40.48 -31.82 -69.02
CA ALA A 331 -41.43 -31.16 -69.91
C ALA A 331 -42.41 -30.28 -69.13
N SER A 332 -43.02 -30.77 -68.04
CA SER A 332 -43.93 -29.95 -67.23
C SER A 332 -43.22 -28.81 -66.48
N LYS A 333 -41.93 -28.98 -66.12
CA LYS A 333 -41.13 -27.86 -65.60
C LYS A 333 -40.78 -26.84 -66.69
N VAL A 334 -40.54 -27.26 -67.93
CA VAL A 334 -40.37 -26.37 -69.08
C VAL A 334 -41.66 -25.63 -69.42
N GLU A 335 -42.81 -26.30 -69.41
CA GLU A 335 -44.13 -25.66 -69.58
C GLU A 335 -44.40 -24.62 -68.48
N SER A 336 -44.09 -24.95 -67.22
CA SER A 336 -44.17 -24.02 -66.08
C SER A 336 -43.28 -22.80 -66.26
N LEU A 337 -42.01 -22.98 -66.66
CA LEU A 337 -41.07 -21.88 -66.91
C LEU A 337 -41.43 -21.08 -68.17
N ASN A 338 -42.03 -21.72 -69.18
CA ASN A 338 -42.51 -21.03 -70.37
C ASN A 338 -43.75 -20.18 -70.06
N SER A 339 -44.68 -20.66 -69.24
CA SER A 339 -45.81 -19.85 -68.75
C SER A 339 -45.36 -18.69 -67.86
N GLU A 340 -44.30 -18.88 -67.06
CA GLU A 340 -43.66 -17.80 -66.29
C GLU A 340 -42.99 -16.77 -67.22
N ASN A 341 -42.26 -17.23 -68.25
CA ASN A 341 -41.71 -16.35 -69.29
C ASN A 341 -42.80 -15.62 -70.09
N GLU A 342 -43.92 -16.25 -70.43
CA GLU A 342 -45.05 -15.59 -71.10
C GLU A 342 -45.70 -14.51 -70.21
N GLN A 343 -45.75 -14.73 -68.90
CA GLN A 343 -46.18 -13.71 -67.92
C GLN A 343 -45.17 -12.56 -67.81
N LEU A 344 -43.86 -12.85 -67.83
CA LEU A 344 -42.80 -11.84 -67.84
C LEU A 344 -42.78 -11.05 -69.16
N VAL A 345 -42.93 -11.70 -70.32
CA VAL A 345 -42.97 -11.08 -71.65
C VAL A 345 -44.26 -10.26 -71.83
N THR A 346 -45.42 -10.72 -71.36
CA THR A 346 -46.65 -9.89 -71.41
C THR A 346 -46.59 -8.70 -70.45
N ARG A 347 -45.91 -8.86 -69.30
CA ARG A 347 -45.56 -7.74 -68.40
C ARG A 347 -44.61 -6.76 -69.08
N GLU A 348 -43.51 -7.24 -69.68
CA GLU A 348 -42.53 -6.43 -70.41
C GLU A 348 -43.20 -5.70 -71.57
N GLN A 349 -43.99 -6.38 -72.41
CA GLN A 349 -44.78 -5.76 -73.47
C GLN A 349 -45.77 -4.71 -72.94
N SER A 350 -46.25 -4.81 -71.69
CA SER A 350 -47.11 -3.77 -71.10
C SER A 350 -46.30 -2.55 -70.64
N LEU A 351 -45.09 -2.77 -70.12
CA LEU A 351 -44.13 -1.71 -69.81
C LEU A 351 -43.60 -1.03 -71.09
N VAL A 352 -43.23 -1.79 -72.11
CA VAL A 352 -42.82 -1.29 -73.43
C VAL A 352 -43.96 -0.54 -74.10
N ARG A 353 -45.21 -1.02 -74.05
CA ARG A 353 -46.37 -0.22 -74.53
C ARG A 353 -46.54 1.08 -73.75
N HIS A 354 -46.35 1.07 -72.43
CA HIS A 354 -46.39 2.30 -71.63
C HIS A 354 -45.24 3.26 -71.98
N ILE A 355 -44.02 2.74 -72.18
CA ILE A 355 -42.86 3.52 -72.62
C ILE A 355 -43.14 4.10 -74.00
N SER A 356 -43.57 3.30 -74.97
CA SER A 356 -43.85 3.79 -76.33
C SER A 356 -45.07 4.70 -76.44
N GLU A 357 -46.04 4.65 -75.53
CA GLU A 357 -47.07 5.71 -75.44
C GLU A 357 -46.47 7.03 -74.93
N VAL A 358 -45.50 6.99 -74.01
CA VAL A 358 -44.73 8.17 -73.54
C VAL A 358 -43.75 8.67 -74.62
N GLU A 359 -43.05 7.78 -75.33
CA GLU A 359 -42.19 8.12 -76.46
C GLU A 359 -43.00 8.73 -77.61
N LYS A 360 -44.21 8.23 -77.87
CA LYS A 360 -45.13 8.77 -78.88
C LYS A 360 -45.68 10.13 -78.47
N GLN A 361 -45.94 10.38 -77.19
CA GLN A 361 -46.22 11.73 -76.67
C GLN A 361 -45.02 12.66 -76.86
N LEU A 362 -43.80 12.19 -76.58
CA LEU A 362 -42.54 12.93 -76.79
C LEU A 362 -42.28 13.20 -78.28
N GLN A 363 -42.55 12.24 -79.16
CA GLN A 363 -42.23 12.32 -80.58
C GLN A 363 -43.33 13.04 -81.38
N GLN A 364 -44.56 13.13 -80.87
CA GLN A 364 -45.54 14.14 -81.34
C GLN A 364 -45.06 15.58 -81.11
N GLN A 365 -44.19 15.84 -80.11
CA GLN A 365 -43.53 17.14 -79.95
C GLN A 365 -42.37 17.36 -80.96
N GLN A 366 -41.85 16.29 -81.59
CA GLN A 366 -40.71 16.36 -82.51
C GLN A 366 -41.09 16.31 -84.01
N ASN A 367 -41.97 15.38 -84.41
CA ASN A 367 -42.13 14.94 -85.82
C ASN A 367 -43.01 15.83 -86.72
N GLN A 368 -43.03 17.14 -86.52
CA GLN A 368 -43.65 18.09 -87.46
C GLN A 368 -42.80 18.31 -88.75
N LYS A 369 -41.99 17.32 -89.21
CA LYS A 369 -40.79 17.57 -90.07
C LYS A 369 -40.44 16.56 -91.22
N ARG A 370 -41.42 16.09 -92.02
CA ARG A 370 -41.37 15.63 -93.47
C ARG A 370 -40.72 14.28 -93.96
N PRO A 371 -41.03 13.76 -95.21
CA PRO A 371 -40.62 12.41 -95.75
C PRO A 371 -40.29 12.22 -97.30
N ASP A 372 -40.05 10.95 -97.77
CA ASP A 372 -40.47 10.23 -99.05
C ASP A 372 -39.63 9.90 -100.38
N SER A 373 -39.54 8.58 -100.74
CA SER A 373 -39.87 7.75 -102.00
C SER A 373 -39.18 7.64 -103.45
N SER A 374 -38.67 6.42 -103.82
CA SER A 374 -38.94 5.40 -104.94
C SER A 374 -38.82 5.48 -106.54
N LEU A 375 -38.07 4.51 -107.18
CA LEU A 375 -38.35 3.58 -108.38
C LEU A 375 -38.50 4.04 -109.92
N LYS A 376 -38.38 3.27 -111.07
CA LYS A 376 -37.73 1.97 -111.62
C LYS A 376 -37.95 1.73 -113.20
N LEU A 377 -37.29 0.72 -113.89
CA LEU A 377 -37.52 0.07 -115.27
C LEU A 377 -37.06 0.78 -116.61
N LEU A 378 -36.94 0.28 -117.91
CA LEU A 378 -36.67 -0.98 -118.76
C LEU A 378 -36.55 -0.54 -120.32
N GLN A 379 -36.34 -1.19 -121.53
CA GLN A 379 -36.02 -2.47 -122.32
C GLN A 379 -35.86 -2.05 -123.89
N GLN A 380 -35.45 -2.67 -125.06
CA GLN A 380 -34.75 -3.82 -125.80
C GLN A 380 -34.51 -3.37 -127.33
N ASP A 381 -34.06 -4.00 -128.47
CA ASP A 381 -33.60 -5.30 -129.12
C ASP A 381 -32.85 -5.07 -130.52
N SER A 382 -32.01 -5.99 -131.12
CA SER A 382 -31.60 -6.10 -132.59
C SER A 382 -30.52 -7.21 -132.95
N PRO A 383 -30.81 -8.34 -133.64
CA PRO A 383 -30.30 -9.69 -133.33
C PRO A 383 -28.79 -10.02 -133.35
N LEU A 384 -27.97 -9.57 -134.32
CA LEU A 384 -26.55 -10.02 -134.40
C LEU A 384 -25.53 -9.00 -133.86
N LEU A 385 -25.89 -7.71 -133.86
CA LEU A 385 -25.31 -6.77 -132.90
C LEU A 385 -25.69 -7.26 -131.50
N GLN A 386 -26.97 -7.55 -131.26
CA GLN A 386 -27.51 -8.05 -130.00
C GLN A 386 -26.91 -9.36 -129.51
N GLU A 387 -26.46 -10.31 -130.34
CA GLU A 387 -25.76 -11.48 -129.78
C GLU A 387 -24.37 -11.09 -129.24
N LEU A 388 -23.72 -10.09 -129.85
CA LEU A 388 -22.46 -9.52 -129.37
C LEU A 388 -22.67 -8.58 -128.18
N GLU A 389 -23.68 -7.72 -128.22
CA GLU A 389 -24.09 -6.81 -127.14
C GLU A 389 -24.67 -7.57 -125.96
N ALA A 390 -25.39 -8.67 -126.15
CA ALA A 390 -25.84 -9.54 -125.05
C ALA A 390 -24.67 -10.35 -124.48
N LYS A 391 -23.64 -10.69 -125.27
CA LYS A 391 -22.40 -11.28 -124.74
C LYS A 391 -21.57 -10.24 -123.98
N LEU A 392 -21.45 -9.01 -124.51
CA LEU A 392 -20.78 -7.88 -123.85
C LEU A 392 -21.51 -7.51 -122.56
N ALA A 393 -22.81 -7.26 -122.59
CA ALA A 393 -23.64 -7.02 -121.41
C ALA A 393 -23.63 -8.21 -120.44
N LEU A 394 -23.50 -9.46 -120.90
CA LEU A 394 -23.31 -10.62 -120.02
C LEU A 394 -21.90 -10.69 -119.41
N THR A 395 -20.87 -10.13 -120.05
CA THR A 395 -19.56 -9.91 -119.40
C THR A 395 -19.59 -8.69 -118.48
N GLU A 396 -20.18 -7.57 -118.87
CA GLU A 396 -20.31 -6.34 -118.06
C GLU A 396 -21.14 -6.60 -116.81
N THR A 397 -22.28 -7.31 -116.90
CA THR A 397 -23.07 -7.70 -115.71
C THR A 397 -22.36 -8.74 -114.85
N LYS A 398 -21.48 -9.58 -115.41
CA LYS A 398 -20.61 -10.47 -114.60
C LYS A 398 -19.48 -9.69 -113.94
N GLU A 399 -18.91 -8.69 -114.62
CA GLU A 399 -17.85 -7.84 -114.11
C GLU A 399 -18.38 -6.92 -113.01
N GLN A 400 -19.56 -6.32 -113.21
CA GLN A 400 -20.33 -5.63 -112.16
C GLN A 400 -20.65 -6.56 -110.99
N ALA A 401 -21.23 -7.75 -111.24
CA ALA A 401 -21.54 -8.71 -110.17
C ALA A 401 -20.30 -9.36 -109.52
N LEU A 402 -19.09 -9.14 -110.05
CA LEU A 402 -17.81 -9.48 -109.43
C LEU A 402 -17.23 -8.28 -108.67
N ALA A 403 -17.37 -7.07 -109.19
CA ALA A 403 -17.02 -5.82 -108.52
C ALA A 403 -17.88 -5.61 -107.26
N GLU A 404 -19.20 -5.74 -107.36
CA GLU A 404 -20.13 -5.70 -106.21
C GLU A 404 -19.77 -6.73 -105.13
N LYS A 405 -19.29 -7.92 -105.53
CA LYS A 405 -18.82 -8.95 -104.58
C LYS A 405 -17.46 -8.60 -103.98
N LEU A 406 -16.55 -8.04 -104.76
CA LEU A 406 -15.25 -7.58 -104.28
C LEU A 406 -15.43 -6.41 -103.30
N ASP A 407 -16.28 -5.44 -103.61
CA ASP A 407 -16.64 -4.33 -102.74
C ASP A 407 -17.35 -4.82 -101.47
N SER A 408 -18.26 -5.82 -101.59
CA SER A 408 -18.88 -6.46 -100.42
C SER A 408 -17.84 -7.14 -99.53
N GLN A 409 -16.89 -7.87 -100.11
CA GLN A 409 -15.79 -8.51 -99.38
C GLN A 409 -14.81 -7.48 -98.79
N ILE A 410 -14.56 -6.36 -99.45
CA ILE A 410 -13.75 -5.26 -98.91
C ILE A 410 -14.46 -4.62 -97.71
N GLN A 411 -15.77 -4.38 -97.80
CA GLN A 411 -16.58 -3.87 -96.68
C GLN A 411 -16.63 -4.86 -95.51
N GLU A 412 -16.79 -6.16 -95.79
CA GLU A 412 -16.73 -7.23 -94.79
C GLU A 412 -15.36 -7.27 -94.08
N ASN A 413 -14.26 -7.26 -94.83
CA ASN A 413 -12.91 -7.20 -94.26
C ASN A 413 -12.66 -5.91 -93.46
N GLN A 414 -13.17 -4.75 -93.90
CA GLN A 414 -13.08 -3.50 -93.14
C GLN A 414 -13.93 -3.52 -91.86
N CYS A 415 -15.06 -4.23 -91.85
CA CYS A 415 -15.85 -4.47 -90.63
C CYS A 415 -15.10 -5.38 -89.66
N LEU A 416 -14.54 -6.48 -90.14
CA LEU A 416 -13.74 -7.41 -89.33
C LEU A 416 -12.47 -6.75 -88.79
N GLN A 417 -11.79 -5.91 -89.57
CA GLN A 417 -10.64 -5.11 -89.10
C GLN A 417 -11.05 -4.17 -87.96
N ARG A 418 -12.15 -3.42 -88.10
CA ARG A 418 -12.66 -2.55 -87.02
C ARG A 418 -13.06 -3.32 -85.77
N GLU A 419 -13.68 -4.50 -85.90
CA GLU A 419 -13.98 -5.34 -84.74
C GLU A 419 -12.71 -5.88 -84.06
N VAL A 420 -11.69 -6.28 -84.83
CA VAL A 420 -10.39 -6.72 -84.30
C VAL A 420 -9.66 -5.57 -83.59
N GLU A 421 -9.69 -4.35 -84.13
CA GLU A 421 -9.17 -3.14 -83.48
C GLU A 421 -9.90 -2.86 -82.15
N GLU A 422 -11.23 -2.98 -82.12
CA GLU A 422 -12.03 -2.82 -80.90
C GLU A 422 -11.72 -3.91 -79.85
N LYS A 423 -11.62 -5.19 -80.26
CA LYS A 423 -11.23 -6.27 -79.34
C LYS A 423 -9.82 -6.06 -78.79
N ASN A 424 -8.88 -5.65 -79.63
CA ASN A 424 -7.50 -5.37 -79.21
C ASN A 424 -7.44 -4.20 -78.22
N GLY A 425 -8.18 -3.10 -78.48
CA GLY A 425 -8.33 -2.00 -77.52
C GLY A 425 -8.89 -2.50 -76.18
N ARG A 426 -9.92 -3.36 -76.21
CA ARG A 426 -10.51 -3.95 -75.02
C ARG A 426 -9.57 -4.90 -74.26
N ILE A 427 -8.67 -5.58 -74.96
CA ILE A 427 -7.59 -6.39 -74.35
C ILE A 427 -6.61 -5.47 -73.63
N TYR A 428 -6.08 -4.43 -74.28
CA TYR A 428 -5.19 -3.46 -73.64
C TYR A 428 -5.82 -2.76 -72.41
N GLU A 429 -7.13 -2.46 -72.45
CA GLU A 429 -7.86 -1.96 -71.28
C GLU A 429 -7.84 -2.97 -70.11
N MET A 430 -8.12 -4.25 -70.39
CA MET A 430 -8.09 -5.30 -69.35
C MET A 430 -6.67 -5.59 -68.84
N GLU A 431 -5.67 -5.59 -69.72
CA GLU A 431 -4.26 -5.74 -69.34
C GLU A 431 -3.79 -4.60 -68.43
N SER A 432 -4.09 -3.34 -68.78
CA SER A 432 -3.77 -2.19 -67.92
C SER A 432 -4.55 -2.18 -66.59
N MET A 433 -5.77 -2.72 -66.55
CA MET A 433 -6.48 -2.93 -65.29
C MET A 433 -5.83 -4.04 -64.45
N LEU A 434 -5.45 -5.17 -65.05
CA LEU A 434 -4.77 -6.27 -64.36
C LEU A 434 -3.39 -5.86 -63.82
N GLU A 435 -2.62 -5.08 -64.59
CA GLU A 435 -1.31 -4.56 -64.18
C GLU A 435 -1.44 -3.61 -62.99
N ARG A 436 -2.44 -2.72 -62.99
CA ARG A 436 -2.78 -1.88 -61.82
C ARG A 436 -3.20 -2.73 -60.62
N PHE A 437 -4.10 -3.69 -60.80
CA PHE A 437 -4.52 -4.59 -59.72
C PHE A 437 -3.37 -5.46 -59.18
N GLN A 438 -2.31 -5.72 -59.95
CA GLN A 438 -1.10 -6.39 -59.46
C GLN A 438 -0.19 -5.41 -58.70
N GLY A 439 -0.06 -4.15 -59.14
CA GLY A 439 0.67 -3.10 -58.41
C GLY A 439 0.01 -2.66 -57.10
N ASP A 440 -1.33 -2.64 -57.07
CA ASP A 440 -2.15 -2.27 -55.90
C ASP A 440 -2.35 -3.42 -54.90
N GLN A 441 -1.87 -4.65 -55.20
CA GLN A 441 -1.86 -5.74 -54.21
C GLN A 441 -0.82 -5.41 -53.12
N PRO A 442 -1.23 -5.29 -51.83
CA PRO A 442 -0.26 -5.17 -50.75
C PRO A 442 0.60 -6.44 -50.73
N ASP A 443 1.92 -6.24 -50.66
CA ASP A 443 2.92 -7.29 -50.74
C ASP A 443 2.63 -8.40 -49.69
N LYS A 444 2.21 -9.56 -50.18
CA LYS A 444 1.66 -10.65 -49.36
C LYS A 444 2.69 -11.17 -48.36
N ASP A 445 3.95 -11.20 -48.73
CA ASP A 445 5.02 -11.69 -47.87
C ASP A 445 5.29 -10.70 -46.73
N LYS A 446 5.14 -9.39 -46.98
CA LYS A 446 5.17 -8.36 -45.92
C LYS A 446 3.96 -8.46 -44.98
N LEU A 447 2.76 -8.70 -45.52
CA LEU A 447 1.55 -8.86 -44.70
C LEU A 447 1.61 -10.13 -43.84
N LEU A 448 2.07 -11.24 -44.40
CA LEU A 448 2.27 -12.50 -43.68
C LEU A 448 3.36 -12.36 -42.61
N ALA A 449 4.50 -11.72 -42.91
CA ALA A 449 5.54 -11.45 -41.94
C ALA A 449 5.07 -10.54 -40.79
N ALA A 450 4.23 -9.54 -41.09
CA ALA A 450 3.59 -8.71 -40.06
C ALA A 450 2.64 -9.55 -39.18
N MET A 451 1.78 -10.39 -39.78
CA MET A 451 0.89 -11.28 -39.02
C MET A 451 1.64 -12.31 -38.18
N GLU A 452 2.77 -12.85 -38.64
CA GLU A 452 3.60 -13.74 -37.82
C GLU A 452 4.33 -12.99 -36.69
N SER A 453 4.83 -11.77 -36.96
CA SER A 453 5.38 -10.89 -35.92
C SER A 453 4.35 -10.59 -34.84
N ASP A 454 3.14 -10.19 -35.22
CA ASP A 454 2.06 -9.86 -34.28
C ASP A 454 1.57 -11.10 -33.53
N LYS A 455 1.51 -12.26 -34.17
CA LYS A 455 1.22 -13.55 -33.52
C LYS A 455 2.27 -13.91 -32.47
N VAL A 456 3.57 -13.68 -32.76
CA VAL A 456 4.66 -13.89 -31.78
C VAL A 456 4.62 -12.86 -30.66
N ALA A 457 4.31 -11.59 -30.96
CA ALA A 457 4.14 -10.53 -29.96
C ALA A 457 2.96 -10.83 -29.03
N ALA A 458 1.81 -11.22 -29.58
CA ALA A 458 0.63 -11.63 -28.83
C ALA A 458 0.90 -12.88 -27.98
N ALA A 459 1.58 -13.90 -28.52
CA ALA A 459 1.96 -15.09 -27.76
C ALA A 459 2.91 -14.76 -26.59
N ARG A 460 3.86 -13.83 -26.78
CA ARG A 460 4.71 -13.31 -25.69
C ARG A 460 3.90 -12.54 -24.65
N ALA A 461 2.98 -11.66 -25.07
CA ALA A 461 2.14 -10.88 -24.16
C ALA A 461 1.19 -11.78 -23.34
N VAL A 462 0.58 -12.79 -23.96
CA VAL A 462 -0.22 -13.81 -23.26
C VAL A 462 0.65 -14.60 -22.28
N GLY A 463 1.84 -15.04 -22.70
CA GLY A 463 2.79 -15.74 -21.83
C GLY A 463 3.38 -14.88 -20.69
N GLN A 464 3.39 -13.55 -20.82
CA GLN A 464 3.70 -12.63 -19.73
C GLN A 464 2.50 -12.46 -18.79
N ASN A 465 1.30 -12.22 -19.32
CA ASN A 465 0.06 -12.13 -18.53
C ASN A 465 -0.24 -13.42 -17.76
N GLN A 466 0.11 -14.59 -18.31
CA GLN A 466 -0.05 -15.89 -17.63
C GLN A 466 0.93 -16.06 -16.48
N ARG A 467 2.20 -15.64 -16.62
CA ARG A 467 3.16 -15.57 -15.50
C ARG A 467 2.76 -14.55 -14.44
N LEU A 468 2.27 -13.38 -14.85
CA LEU A 468 1.76 -12.36 -13.92
C LEU A 468 0.55 -12.87 -13.13
N LYS A 469 -0.33 -13.66 -13.75
CA LYS A 469 -1.40 -14.37 -13.03
C LYS A 469 -0.85 -15.39 -12.03
N GLN A 470 0.11 -16.23 -12.43
CA GLN A 470 0.74 -17.19 -11.53
C GLN A 470 1.40 -16.50 -10.32
N GLN A 471 2.14 -15.41 -10.54
CA GLN A 471 2.73 -14.61 -9.47
C GLN A 471 1.69 -13.92 -8.57
N LEU A 472 0.54 -13.50 -9.12
CA LEU A 472 -0.57 -12.97 -8.32
C LEU A 472 -1.29 -14.08 -7.53
N GLU A 473 -1.44 -15.27 -8.10
CA GLU A 473 -1.99 -16.46 -7.43
C GLU A 473 -1.05 -16.91 -6.29
N GLU A 474 0.26 -16.98 -6.53
CA GLU A 474 1.30 -17.26 -5.52
C GLU A 474 1.32 -16.21 -4.39
N LEU A 475 1.21 -14.92 -4.73
CA LEU A 475 1.11 -13.84 -3.73
C LEU A 475 -0.20 -13.89 -2.95
N GLN A 476 -1.31 -14.26 -3.58
CA GLN A 476 -2.60 -14.42 -2.92
C GLN A 476 -2.58 -15.63 -1.97
N ASP A 477 -2.01 -16.75 -2.40
CA ASP A 477 -1.79 -17.95 -1.58
C ASP A 477 -0.86 -17.66 -0.40
N GLY A 478 0.24 -16.92 -0.64
CA GLY A 478 1.16 -16.47 0.41
C GLY A 478 0.49 -15.53 1.41
N PHE A 479 -0.37 -14.61 0.93
CA PHE A 479 -1.16 -13.72 1.80
C PHE A 479 -2.20 -14.49 2.62
N VAL A 480 -2.90 -15.47 2.04
CA VAL A 480 -3.86 -16.33 2.75
C VAL A 480 -3.15 -17.18 3.80
N LYS A 481 -2.02 -17.82 3.46
CA LYS A 481 -1.18 -18.56 4.42
C LYS A 481 -0.74 -17.66 5.57
N MET A 482 -0.05 -16.56 5.28
CA MET A 482 0.40 -15.59 6.29
C MET A 482 -0.76 -15.01 7.13
N SER A 483 -1.95 -14.82 6.57
CA SER A 483 -3.13 -14.37 7.31
C SER A 483 -3.68 -15.44 8.24
N ASN A 484 -3.67 -16.70 7.83
CA ASN A 484 -4.07 -17.85 8.65
C ASN A 484 -3.04 -18.12 9.76
N ASP A 485 -1.74 -18.14 9.42
CA ASP A 485 -0.64 -18.29 10.37
C ASP A 485 -0.67 -17.18 11.43
N LYS A 486 -0.94 -15.94 11.00
CA LYS A 486 -1.11 -14.79 11.92
C LYS A 486 -2.36 -14.93 12.79
N LEU A 487 -3.46 -15.48 12.27
CA LEU A 487 -4.65 -15.75 13.08
C LEU A 487 -4.33 -16.83 14.13
N GLU A 488 -3.77 -17.97 13.74
CA GLU A 488 -3.40 -19.07 14.65
C GLU A 488 -2.38 -18.62 15.71
N LEU A 489 -1.38 -17.81 15.33
CA LEU A 489 -0.45 -17.19 16.29
C LEU A 489 -1.13 -16.19 17.23
N THR A 490 -2.15 -15.48 16.76
CA THR A 490 -2.94 -14.55 17.60
C THR A 490 -3.84 -15.32 18.57
N GLU A 491 -4.46 -16.42 18.13
CA GLU A 491 -5.27 -17.30 18.97
C GLU A 491 -4.40 -18.01 20.03
N LYS A 492 -3.24 -18.54 19.65
CA LYS A 492 -2.24 -19.08 20.59
C LYS A 492 -1.78 -18.03 21.60
N LEU A 493 -1.48 -16.80 21.15
CA LEU A 493 -1.10 -15.70 22.04
C LEU A 493 -2.23 -15.33 23.02
N GLN A 494 -3.48 -15.29 22.57
CA GLN A 494 -4.63 -15.05 23.45
C GLN A 494 -4.85 -16.20 24.44
N HIS A 495 -4.60 -17.45 24.03
CA HIS A 495 -4.68 -18.61 24.90
C HIS A 495 -3.58 -18.60 25.98
N GLU A 496 -2.33 -18.32 25.62
CA GLU A 496 -1.22 -18.16 26.57
C GLU A 496 -1.42 -16.95 27.50
N GLN A 497 -1.99 -15.85 27.01
CA GLN A 497 -2.38 -14.71 27.85
C GLN A 497 -3.49 -15.06 28.85
N TYR A 498 -4.49 -15.86 28.42
CA TYR A 498 -5.54 -16.37 29.31
C TYR A 498 -4.95 -17.29 30.39
N ILE A 499 -4.11 -18.25 30.00
CA ILE A 499 -3.41 -19.16 30.93
C ILE A 499 -2.53 -18.36 31.90
N SER A 500 -1.77 -17.38 31.41
CA SER A 500 -0.93 -16.51 32.24
C SER A 500 -1.75 -15.71 33.25
N LYS A 501 -2.94 -15.23 32.87
CA LYS A 501 -3.88 -14.54 33.76
C LYS A 501 -4.46 -15.49 34.81
N GLU A 502 -4.86 -16.70 34.42
CA GLU A 502 -5.38 -17.71 35.36
C GLU A 502 -4.29 -18.17 36.34
N GLN A 503 -3.05 -18.35 35.88
CA GLN A 503 -1.90 -18.62 36.75
C GLN A 503 -1.62 -17.46 37.71
N GLY A 504 -1.69 -16.20 37.23
CA GLY A 504 -1.57 -15.02 38.07
C GLY A 504 -2.66 -14.96 39.15
N GLU A 505 -3.91 -15.22 38.80
CA GLU A 505 -5.03 -15.28 39.77
C GLU A 505 -4.81 -16.39 40.81
N ARG A 506 -4.42 -17.59 40.39
CA ARG A 506 -4.06 -18.70 41.31
C ARG A 506 -2.87 -18.35 42.22
N LEU A 507 -1.85 -17.64 41.71
CA LEU A 507 -0.73 -17.16 42.52
C LEU A 507 -1.19 -16.14 43.56
N THR A 508 -2.02 -15.16 43.20
CA THR A 508 -2.55 -14.19 44.18
C THR A 508 -3.43 -14.86 45.25
N GLN A 509 -4.17 -15.92 44.91
CA GLN A 509 -4.90 -16.73 45.88
C GLN A 509 -3.95 -17.43 46.86
N GLN A 510 -2.87 -18.05 46.37
CA GLN A 510 -1.85 -18.68 47.22
C GLN A 510 -1.08 -17.67 48.08
N GLU A 511 -0.83 -16.45 47.58
CA GLU A 511 -0.23 -15.37 48.36
C GLU A 511 -1.17 -14.88 49.48
N MET A 512 -2.49 -14.82 49.23
CA MET A 512 -3.48 -14.54 50.26
C MET A 512 -3.53 -15.66 51.31
N GLU A 513 -3.62 -16.93 50.90
CA GLU A 513 -3.60 -18.09 51.82
C GLU A 513 -2.32 -18.12 52.68
N LEU A 514 -1.15 -17.84 52.09
CA LEU A 514 0.12 -17.75 52.82
C LEU A 514 0.16 -16.57 53.81
N ASN A 515 -0.47 -15.44 53.49
CA ASN A 515 -0.55 -14.30 54.41
C ASN A 515 -1.57 -14.53 55.54
N ASP A 516 -2.68 -15.22 55.28
CA ASP A 516 -3.61 -15.69 56.31
C ASP A 516 -2.95 -16.72 57.23
N LEU A 517 -2.16 -17.65 56.69
CA LEU A 517 -1.38 -18.60 57.50
C LEU A 517 -0.28 -17.89 58.32
N ARG A 518 0.42 -16.89 57.75
CA ARG A 518 1.41 -16.06 58.48
C ARG A 518 0.77 -15.27 59.62
N THR A 519 -0.39 -14.65 59.41
CA THR A 519 -1.08 -13.90 60.47
C THR A 519 -1.62 -14.84 61.56
N GLN A 520 -2.14 -16.01 61.20
CA GLN A 520 -2.51 -17.05 62.17
C GLN A 520 -1.31 -17.59 62.97
N LEU A 521 -0.14 -17.76 62.34
CA LEU A 521 1.09 -18.14 63.02
C LEU A 521 1.53 -17.04 64.00
N SER A 522 1.59 -15.79 63.56
CA SER A 522 1.97 -14.65 64.42
C SER A 522 1.02 -14.47 65.62
N GLN A 523 -0.29 -14.68 65.44
CA GLN A 523 -1.26 -14.71 66.53
C GLN A 523 -0.99 -15.85 67.52
N LYS A 524 -0.67 -17.05 67.04
CA LYS A 524 -0.30 -18.21 67.89
C LYS A 524 1.01 -17.98 68.63
N GLU A 525 2.02 -17.41 67.97
CA GLU A 525 3.29 -17.01 68.59
C GLU A 525 3.07 -15.97 69.68
N GLN A 526 2.24 -14.95 69.44
CA GLN A 526 1.89 -13.94 70.44
C GLN A 526 1.19 -14.56 71.66
N VAL A 527 0.25 -15.49 71.45
CA VAL A 527 -0.43 -16.23 72.54
C VAL A 527 0.55 -17.14 73.31
N LEU A 528 1.45 -17.83 72.62
CA LEU A 528 2.51 -18.62 73.25
C LEU A 528 3.47 -17.75 74.07
N GLN A 529 3.84 -16.56 73.58
CA GLN A 529 4.68 -15.60 74.30
C GLN A 529 3.96 -15.01 75.53
N GLN A 530 2.66 -14.76 75.43
CA GLN A 530 1.83 -14.39 76.58
C GLN A 530 1.80 -15.51 77.62
N HIS A 531 1.58 -16.77 77.23
CA HIS A 531 1.62 -17.90 78.16
C HIS A 531 3.02 -18.15 78.75
N ALA A 532 4.10 -17.98 77.98
CA ALA A 532 5.47 -18.10 78.47
C ALA A 532 5.79 -17.01 79.52
N SER A 533 5.37 -15.76 79.30
CA SER A 533 5.54 -14.68 80.29
C SER A 533 4.65 -14.87 81.52
N GLN A 534 3.42 -15.36 81.37
CA GLN A 534 2.55 -15.76 82.49
C GLN A 534 3.21 -16.86 83.33
N LEU A 535 3.73 -17.92 82.70
CA LEU A 535 4.42 -19.01 83.38
C LEU A 535 5.71 -18.54 84.06
N SER A 536 6.49 -17.67 83.42
CA SER A 536 7.68 -17.05 84.02
C SER A 536 7.33 -16.23 85.27
N ASN A 537 6.24 -15.44 85.24
CA ASN A 537 5.76 -14.70 86.40
C ASN A 537 5.26 -15.63 87.51
N GLN A 538 4.58 -16.73 87.16
CA GLN A 538 4.20 -17.76 88.13
C GLN A 538 5.42 -18.44 88.75
N MET A 539 6.43 -18.79 87.96
CA MET A 539 7.69 -19.37 88.46
C MET A 539 8.44 -18.40 89.38
N LEU A 540 8.49 -17.11 89.04
CA LEU A 540 9.08 -16.08 89.90
C LEU A 540 8.34 -15.97 91.23
N HIS A 541 7.01 -15.98 91.23
CA HIS A 541 6.22 -16.02 92.48
C HIS A 541 6.45 -17.31 93.29
N HIS A 542 6.54 -18.47 92.64
CA HIS A 542 6.86 -19.73 93.34
C HIS A 542 8.28 -19.71 93.93
N SER A 543 9.27 -19.11 93.25
CA SER A 543 10.61 -18.88 93.81
C SER A 543 10.53 -17.98 95.04
N GLN A 544 9.88 -16.81 94.94
CA GLN A 544 9.71 -15.89 96.07
C GLN A 544 9.02 -16.54 97.29
N ILE A 545 8.09 -17.49 97.06
CA ILE A 545 7.46 -18.28 98.12
C ILE A 545 8.46 -19.30 98.68
N ALA A 546 9.18 -20.04 97.85
CA ALA A 546 10.21 -21.00 98.28
C ALA A 546 11.37 -20.34 99.04
N ASP A 547 11.82 -19.15 98.62
CA ASP A 547 12.83 -18.35 99.30
C ASP A 547 12.35 -17.90 100.70
N ARG A 548 11.07 -17.51 100.82
CA ARG A 548 10.45 -17.22 102.12
C ARG A 548 10.33 -18.47 102.98
N MET A 549 9.95 -19.62 102.42
CA MET A 549 9.89 -20.88 103.17
C MET A 549 11.27 -21.28 103.68
N ARG A 550 12.31 -21.22 102.84
CA ARG A 550 13.70 -21.46 103.26
C ARG A 550 14.14 -20.56 104.39
N HIS A 551 13.85 -19.25 104.33
CA HIS A 551 14.17 -18.36 105.46
C HIS A 551 13.40 -18.68 106.74
N TYR A 552 12.14 -19.16 106.66
CA TYR A 552 11.42 -19.66 107.84
C TYR A 552 11.94 -21.01 108.34
N GLU A 553 12.43 -21.88 107.47
CA GLU A 553 13.10 -23.15 107.81
C GLU A 553 14.45 -22.88 108.50
N GLU A 554 15.29 -22.00 107.94
CA GLU A 554 16.55 -21.52 108.51
C GLU A 554 16.32 -20.84 109.87
N GLN A 555 15.30 -19.97 109.98
CA GLN A 555 14.93 -19.33 111.25
C GLN A 555 14.36 -20.35 112.25
N GLY A 556 13.66 -21.39 111.77
CA GLY A 556 13.21 -22.52 112.58
C GLY A 556 14.38 -23.32 113.16
N GLN A 557 15.32 -23.73 112.31
CA GLN A 557 16.54 -24.43 112.70
C GLN A 557 17.41 -23.59 113.64
N LEU A 558 17.52 -22.28 113.43
CA LEU A 558 18.23 -21.38 114.34
C LEU A 558 17.55 -21.28 115.71
N ASN A 559 16.21 -21.21 115.75
CA ASN A 559 15.47 -21.25 117.02
C ASN A 559 15.59 -22.61 117.71
N GLU A 560 15.61 -23.71 116.97
CA GLU A 560 15.78 -25.07 117.50
C GLU A 560 17.20 -25.25 118.07
N LEU A 561 18.24 -24.81 117.37
CA LEU A 561 19.62 -24.75 117.88
C LEU A 561 19.72 -23.86 119.11
N LEU A 562 19.10 -22.67 119.12
CA LEU A 562 19.12 -21.78 120.28
C LEU A 562 18.34 -22.37 121.47
N GLN A 563 17.32 -23.19 121.22
CA GLN A 563 16.61 -23.95 122.26
C GLN A 563 17.44 -25.12 122.77
N GLN A 564 18.14 -25.85 121.89
CA GLN A 564 19.10 -26.89 122.26
C GLN A 564 20.28 -26.33 123.07
N ASP A 565 20.81 -25.17 122.71
CA ASP A 565 21.84 -24.46 123.48
C ASP A 565 21.31 -24.01 124.85
N LEU A 566 20.06 -23.53 124.92
CA LEU A 566 19.40 -23.21 126.19
C LEU A 566 19.14 -24.46 127.04
N GLU A 567 18.86 -25.62 126.43
CA GLU A 567 18.66 -26.88 127.14
C GLU A 567 20.01 -27.48 127.59
N GLN A 568 21.05 -27.49 126.76
CA GLN A 568 22.42 -27.84 127.14
C GLN A 568 22.98 -26.90 128.22
N ALA A 569 22.65 -25.61 128.19
CA ALA A 569 23.00 -24.66 129.25
C ALA A 569 22.22 -24.90 130.53
N ARG A 570 20.92 -25.26 130.46
CA ARG A 570 20.13 -25.70 131.62
C ARG A 570 20.66 -26.99 132.20
N GLU A 571 21.05 -27.95 131.37
CA GLU A 571 21.68 -29.21 131.77
C GLU A 571 23.06 -28.96 132.37
N HIS A 572 23.89 -28.07 131.82
CA HIS A 572 25.14 -27.64 132.45
C HIS A 572 24.89 -26.95 133.79
N ILE A 573 23.85 -26.10 133.92
CA ILE A 573 23.49 -25.49 135.20
C ILE A 573 22.96 -26.53 136.18
N GLN A 574 22.20 -27.54 135.74
CA GLN A 574 21.77 -28.65 136.59
C GLN A 574 22.92 -29.57 136.99
N ALA A 575 23.85 -29.89 136.08
CA ALA A 575 25.03 -30.70 136.34
C ALA A 575 26.00 -29.95 137.26
N LEU A 576 26.24 -28.65 137.06
CA LEU A 576 27.00 -27.81 137.98
C LEU A 576 26.27 -27.60 139.32
N SER A 577 24.93 -27.60 139.35
CA SER A 577 24.15 -27.55 140.59
C SER A 577 24.22 -28.89 141.36
N ALA A 578 24.14 -30.02 140.65
CA ALA A 578 24.34 -31.36 141.19
C ALA A 578 25.77 -31.52 141.70
N GLN A 579 26.78 -31.14 140.92
CA GLN A 579 28.18 -31.09 141.35
C GLN A 579 28.41 -30.10 142.49
N ASN A 580 27.68 -28.97 142.59
CA ASN A 580 27.72 -28.11 143.79
C ASN A 580 27.02 -28.75 144.99
N GLY A 581 26.01 -29.61 144.79
CA GLY A 581 25.40 -30.45 145.82
C GLY A 581 26.36 -31.53 146.31
N GLU A 582 26.98 -32.26 145.39
CA GLU A 582 27.99 -33.28 145.66
C GLU A 582 29.26 -32.67 146.27
N LEU A 583 29.75 -31.53 145.78
CA LEU A 583 30.87 -30.81 146.42
C LEU A 583 30.50 -30.30 147.82
N ARG A 584 29.25 -29.90 148.07
CA ARG A 584 28.78 -29.59 149.44
C ARG A 584 28.67 -30.83 150.34
N ALA A 585 28.43 -32.02 149.78
CA ALA A 585 28.45 -33.28 150.51
C ALA A 585 29.87 -33.82 150.72
N LEU A 586 30.75 -33.69 149.72
CA LEU A 586 32.14 -34.16 149.74
C LEU A 586 33.04 -33.25 150.57
N LEU A 587 32.82 -31.93 150.58
CA LEU A 587 33.42 -31.02 151.56
C LEU A 587 32.99 -31.30 153.01
N ALA A 588 31.98 -32.16 153.22
CA ALA A 588 31.60 -32.68 154.54
C ALA A 588 32.14 -34.09 154.82
N GLN A 589 32.79 -34.78 153.87
CA GLN A 589 33.17 -36.19 154.02
C GLN A 589 34.58 -36.58 153.51
N GLN A 590 35.30 -35.71 152.79
CA GLN A 590 36.73 -35.84 152.52
C GLN A 590 37.47 -34.53 152.91
N VAL A 591 38.52 -34.50 153.73
CA VAL A 591 39.34 -35.58 154.33
C VAL A 591 40.06 -36.46 153.30
N THR A 592 41.38 -36.27 153.20
CA THR A 592 42.39 -37.12 152.52
C THR A 592 42.27 -37.35 151.00
N HIS A 593 43.23 -36.73 150.28
CA HIS A 593 43.92 -37.20 149.04
C HIS A 593 43.10 -37.44 147.74
N ASP A 594 43.71 -37.66 146.55
CA ASP A 594 44.90 -37.11 145.84
C ASP A 594 45.03 -37.77 144.44
N ALA A 595 45.71 -37.11 143.48
CA ALA A 595 46.36 -37.62 142.24
C ALA A 595 45.69 -38.60 141.21
N GLY A 596 45.70 -38.18 139.92
CA GLY A 596 45.91 -39.04 138.72
C GLY A 596 44.69 -39.49 137.87
N ILE A 597 44.82 -40.00 136.62
CA ILE A 597 45.98 -40.10 135.67
C ILE A 597 45.53 -40.52 134.22
N ASN A 598 46.14 -39.96 133.15
CA ASN A 598 46.29 -40.40 131.72
C ASN A 598 45.03 -40.89 130.90
N SER A 599 45.03 -41.25 129.60
CA SER A 599 45.99 -41.28 128.43
C SER A 599 45.26 -40.98 127.09
N GLY A 600 45.91 -40.52 126.01
CA GLY A 600 46.38 -41.35 124.85
C GLY A 600 45.29 -41.53 123.77
N ASP A 601 45.30 -40.84 122.62
CA ASP A 601 46.09 -41.05 121.38
C ASP A 601 45.69 -42.28 120.54
N ASP A 602 45.26 -42.06 119.29
CA ASP A 602 45.51 -42.98 118.16
C ASP A 602 45.32 -42.27 116.80
N THR A 603 46.40 -42.00 116.06
CA THR A 603 46.41 -41.07 114.91
C THR A 603 46.40 -41.78 113.53
N ILE A 604 45.80 -42.97 113.45
CA ILE A 604 45.96 -43.88 112.28
C ILE A 604 44.74 -43.92 111.33
N SER A 605 43.51 -43.78 111.85
CA SER A 605 42.25 -44.06 111.10
C SER A 605 41.96 -43.18 109.87
N ARG A 606 42.57 -41.99 109.76
CA ARG A 606 42.22 -40.97 108.74
C ARG A 606 42.71 -41.22 107.31
N LYS A 607 43.51 -42.26 107.06
CA LYS A 607 44.07 -42.52 105.72
C LYS A 607 43.20 -43.44 104.86
N ASP A 608 42.52 -44.41 105.47
CA ASP A 608 41.76 -45.42 104.73
C ASP A 608 40.41 -44.85 104.21
N GLU A 609 39.77 -43.95 104.97
CA GLU A 609 38.59 -43.20 104.49
C GLU A 609 38.91 -42.40 103.21
N MET A 610 40.09 -41.77 103.15
CA MET A 610 40.50 -40.94 102.02
C MET A 610 40.80 -41.77 100.77
N LEU A 611 41.38 -42.95 100.94
CA LEU A 611 41.61 -43.91 99.84
C LEU A 611 40.29 -44.48 99.31
N SER A 612 39.36 -44.84 100.20
CA SER A 612 38.00 -45.29 99.82
C SER A 612 37.26 -44.22 99.01
N THR A 613 37.28 -42.97 99.48
CA THR A 613 36.66 -41.82 98.80
C THR A 613 37.24 -41.57 97.40
N LEU A 614 38.56 -41.72 97.24
CA LEU A 614 39.22 -41.59 95.94
C LEU A 614 38.87 -42.75 94.99
N SER A 615 38.77 -43.99 95.49
CA SER A 615 38.39 -45.14 94.67
C SER A 615 36.99 -45.00 94.08
N ALA A 616 36.00 -44.61 94.90
CA ALA A 616 34.63 -44.36 94.43
C ALA A 616 34.56 -43.25 93.37
N ARG A 617 35.43 -42.24 93.46
CA ARG A 617 35.49 -41.16 92.46
C ARG A 617 36.17 -41.60 91.15
N VAL A 618 37.05 -42.59 91.17
CA VAL A 618 37.59 -43.23 89.96
C VAL A 618 36.50 -44.04 89.27
N GLU A 619 35.78 -44.92 89.99
CA GLU A 619 34.67 -45.71 89.43
C GLU A 619 33.60 -44.82 88.75
N GLN A 620 33.28 -43.67 89.35
CA GLN A 620 32.37 -42.71 88.72
C GLN A 620 32.92 -42.13 87.40
N LEU A 621 34.22 -41.80 87.34
CA LEU A 621 34.84 -41.28 86.12
C LEU A 621 34.98 -42.36 85.03
N GLU A 622 35.11 -43.62 85.39
CA GLU A 622 35.04 -44.74 84.46
C GLU A 622 33.63 -44.94 83.90
N LEU A 623 32.59 -44.78 84.74
CA LEU A 623 31.19 -44.79 84.28
C LEU A 623 30.89 -43.61 83.32
N GLU A 624 31.39 -42.42 83.63
CA GLU A 624 31.25 -41.23 82.77
C GLU A 624 32.03 -41.38 81.44
N ARG A 625 33.21 -42.02 81.45
CA ARG A 625 33.96 -42.42 80.25
C ARG A 625 33.16 -43.40 79.40
N ASP A 626 32.59 -44.44 79.98
CA ASP A 626 31.92 -45.50 79.22
C ASP A 626 30.60 -45.01 78.61
N GLN A 627 29.88 -44.11 79.29
CA GLN A 627 28.74 -43.39 78.70
C GLN A 627 29.15 -42.44 77.55
N MET A 628 30.37 -41.91 77.54
CA MET A 628 30.89 -41.10 76.42
C MET A 628 31.33 -41.99 75.24
N LEU A 629 31.96 -43.13 75.51
CA LEU A 629 32.27 -44.15 74.50
C LEU A 629 30.99 -44.68 73.83
N GLU A 630 29.94 -44.95 74.61
CA GLU A 630 28.67 -45.44 74.06
C GLU A 630 27.96 -44.39 73.21
N LYS A 631 28.05 -43.09 73.57
CA LYS A 631 27.56 -41.98 72.72
C LYS A 631 28.35 -41.86 71.41
N LEU A 632 29.68 -41.94 71.46
CA LEU A 632 30.52 -41.93 70.26
C LEU A 632 30.19 -43.11 69.35
N LYS A 633 29.99 -44.31 69.91
CA LYS A 633 29.60 -45.51 69.16
C LYS A 633 28.23 -45.39 68.48
N HIS A 634 27.25 -44.76 69.12
CA HIS A 634 25.97 -44.42 68.47
C HIS A 634 26.15 -43.39 67.36
N GLN A 635 27.15 -42.50 67.47
CA GLN A 635 27.45 -41.49 66.46
C GLN A 635 28.18 -42.09 65.24
N GLU A 636 29.16 -42.99 65.48
CA GLU A 636 29.81 -43.81 64.44
C GLU A 636 28.79 -44.66 63.67
N GLN A 637 27.87 -45.33 64.37
CA GLN A 637 26.77 -46.08 63.72
C GLN A 637 25.88 -45.20 62.85
N HIS A 638 25.62 -43.96 63.27
CA HIS A 638 24.79 -43.01 62.51
C HIS A 638 25.53 -42.45 61.27
N GLU A 639 26.86 -42.44 61.25
CA GLU A 639 27.69 -42.14 60.08
C GLU A 639 27.86 -43.37 59.16
N GLU A 640 27.94 -44.58 59.72
CA GLU A 640 27.93 -45.83 58.93
C GLU A 640 26.59 -46.02 58.19
N GLU A 641 25.45 -45.76 58.84
CA GLU A 641 24.14 -45.82 58.18
C GLU A 641 24.01 -44.79 57.04
N GLN A 642 24.50 -43.55 57.22
CA GLN A 642 24.51 -42.56 56.12
C GLN A 642 25.44 -42.95 54.96
N ASN A 643 26.61 -43.53 55.26
CA ASN A 643 27.51 -44.03 54.22
C ASN A 643 26.96 -45.27 53.51
N SER A 644 26.13 -46.10 54.17
CA SER A 644 25.47 -47.25 53.54
C SER A 644 24.52 -46.80 52.41
N LEU A 645 23.67 -45.80 52.67
CA LEU A 645 22.76 -45.23 51.67
C LEU A 645 23.50 -44.55 50.49
N ALA A 646 24.68 -43.98 50.74
CA ALA A 646 25.52 -43.43 49.67
C ALA A 646 26.16 -44.52 48.79
N SER A 647 26.52 -45.67 49.38
CA SER A 647 27.15 -46.81 48.70
C SER A 647 26.19 -47.54 47.76
N ASP A 648 24.94 -47.75 48.18
CA ASP A 648 23.93 -48.49 47.38
C ASP A 648 23.57 -47.78 46.07
N ILE A 649 23.58 -46.44 46.05
CA ILE A 649 23.34 -45.63 44.83
C ILE A 649 24.47 -45.82 43.79
N VAL A 650 25.69 -46.12 44.24
CA VAL A 650 26.87 -46.31 43.36
C VAL A 650 26.98 -47.76 42.90
N ASN A 651 26.82 -48.74 43.79
CA ASN A 651 26.97 -50.16 43.45
C ASN A 651 25.85 -50.68 42.53
N ALA A 652 24.66 -50.06 42.55
CA ALA A 652 23.58 -50.35 41.60
C ALA A 652 23.93 -50.09 40.11
N ARG A 653 25.05 -49.41 39.81
CA ARG A 653 25.43 -49.04 38.43
C ARG A 653 26.53 -49.89 37.77
N LEU A 654 27.23 -50.77 38.50
CA LEU A 654 28.43 -51.44 37.97
C LEU A 654 28.46 -52.98 38.11
N SER A 655 27.46 -53.59 38.76
CA SER A 655 27.47 -55.04 39.07
C SER A 655 26.38 -55.86 38.36
N ARG A 656 26.21 -55.65 37.04
CA ARG A 656 25.38 -56.54 36.19
C ARG A 656 26.10 -56.98 34.91
N ASP A 657 27.30 -57.52 35.06
CA ASP A 657 27.90 -58.41 34.07
C ASP A 657 27.97 -59.83 34.68
N GLY A 658 27.09 -60.71 34.20
CA GLY A 658 26.77 -61.98 34.88
C GLY A 658 25.74 -62.77 34.09
N ILE A 659 26.24 -63.61 33.18
CA ILE A 659 25.48 -64.27 32.09
C ILE A 659 24.39 -65.21 32.61
N PRO A 660 23.09 -64.95 32.33
CA PRO A 660 22.00 -65.91 32.45
C PRO A 660 21.64 -66.50 31.08
N LYS A 661 21.01 -67.68 31.05
CA LYS A 661 20.59 -68.36 29.81
C LYS A 661 19.27 -67.82 29.24
N ASP A 662 19.16 -66.52 29.07
CA ASP A 662 17.99 -65.90 28.43
C ASP A 662 18.22 -65.69 26.93
N SER A 663 18.07 -66.78 26.16
CA SER A 663 17.91 -66.72 24.69
C SER A 663 16.98 -65.59 24.28
N ASP A 664 15.87 -65.44 25.01
CA ASP A 664 14.77 -64.59 24.60
C ASP A 664 14.91 -63.15 25.12
N SER A 665 15.68 -62.89 26.18
CA SER A 665 16.08 -61.52 26.53
C SER A 665 17.16 -60.99 25.58
N MET A 666 18.05 -61.86 25.10
CA MET A 666 19.02 -61.51 24.06
C MET A 666 18.36 -61.28 22.70
N LYS A 667 17.33 -62.08 22.32
CA LYS A 667 16.47 -61.77 21.16
C LYS A 667 15.76 -60.44 21.33
N VAL A 668 15.06 -60.19 22.44
CA VAL A 668 14.35 -58.91 22.67
C VAL A 668 15.30 -57.71 22.71
N ALA A 669 16.55 -57.90 23.16
CA ALA A 669 17.59 -56.87 23.05
C ALA A 669 18.05 -56.65 21.59
N MET A 670 18.18 -57.72 20.80
CA MET A 670 18.55 -57.65 19.38
C MET A 670 17.41 -57.08 18.53
N GLU A 671 16.15 -57.48 18.74
CA GLU A 671 14.95 -56.92 18.13
C GLU A 671 14.81 -55.41 18.41
N LYS A 672 15.06 -54.97 19.65
CA LYS A 672 15.09 -53.54 20.00
C LYS A 672 16.26 -52.78 19.40
N LEU A 673 17.38 -53.47 19.13
CA LEU A 673 18.53 -52.90 18.44
C LEU A 673 18.27 -52.80 16.93
N GLU A 674 17.64 -53.81 16.33
CA GLU A 674 17.17 -53.83 14.94
C GLU A 674 16.06 -52.80 14.70
N GLU A 675 15.10 -52.64 15.62
CA GLU A 675 14.07 -51.58 15.57
C GLU A 675 14.73 -50.20 15.63
N ARG A 676 15.70 -50.00 16.53
CA ARG A 676 16.47 -48.75 16.63
C ARG A 676 17.28 -48.48 15.37
N PHE A 677 18.03 -49.45 14.87
CA PHE A 677 18.78 -49.29 13.62
C PHE A 677 17.84 -48.98 12.45
N THR A 678 16.73 -49.71 12.32
CA THR A 678 15.71 -49.48 11.28
C THR A 678 15.08 -48.09 11.39
N ARG A 679 14.82 -47.60 12.61
CA ARG A 679 14.35 -46.23 12.84
C ARG A 679 15.42 -45.22 12.44
N THR A 680 16.66 -45.34 12.93
CA THR A 680 17.74 -44.40 12.58
C THR A 680 18.09 -44.42 11.10
N MET A 681 17.94 -45.55 10.40
CA MET A 681 18.13 -45.63 8.95
C MET A 681 16.99 -44.96 8.17
N LYS A 682 15.75 -45.00 8.68
CA LYS A 682 14.64 -44.20 8.14
C LYS A 682 14.84 -42.72 8.41
N GLU A 683 15.18 -42.34 9.63
CA GLU A 683 15.50 -40.94 9.99
C GLU A 683 16.66 -40.39 9.13
N VAL A 684 17.71 -41.19 8.88
CA VAL A 684 18.82 -40.81 7.98
C VAL A 684 18.39 -40.74 6.51
N ALA A 685 17.47 -41.60 6.05
CA ALA A 685 16.91 -41.50 4.70
C ALA A 685 16.02 -40.25 4.54
N GLU A 686 15.11 -40.01 5.48
CA GLU A 686 14.23 -38.84 5.54
C GLU A 686 15.05 -37.53 5.61
N LEU A 687 16.11 -37.49 6.42
CA LEU A 687 17.06 -36.36 6.47
C LEU A 687 17.91 -36.22 5.19
N SER A 688 18.19 -37.32 4.48
CA SER A 688 18.89 -37.30 3.19
C SER A 688 17.99 -36.77 2.06
N ASP A 689 16.73 -37.15 2.05
CA ASP A 689 15.74 -36.69 1.08
C ASP A 689 15.39 -35.21 1.33
N GLU A 690 15.24 -34.80 2.59
CA GLU A 690 15.04 -33.39 2.93
C GLU A 690 16.31 -32.55 2.68
N LYS A 691 17.52 -33.10 2.88
CA LYS A 691 18.76 -32.45 2.44
C LYS A 691 18.75 -32.22 0.92
N GLN A 692 18.38 -33.22 0.11
CA GLN A 692 18.30 -33.08 -1.34
C GLN A 692 17.24 -32.05 -1.75
N ARG A 693 16.09 -31.99 -1.06
CA ARG A 693 15.07 -30.95 -1.24
C ARG A 693 15.63 -29.56 -0.97
N LEU A 694 16.35 -29.39 0.13
CA LEU A 694 16.98 -28.12 0.50
C LEU A 694 18.11 -27.72 -0.46
N GLU A 695 18.92 -28.67 -0.95
CA GLU A 695 19.93 -28.42 -1.97
C GLU A 695 19.29 -27.96 -3.31
N HIS A 696 18.18 -28.59 -3.72
CA HIS A 696 17.41 -28.13 -4.88
C HIS A 696 16.82 -26.73 -4.67
N LEU A 697 16.25 -26.46 -3.49
CA LEU A 697 15.71 -25.13 -3.16
C LEU A 697 16.80 -24.06 -3.14
N VAL A 698 17.99 -24.35 -2.63
CA VAL A 698 19.14 -23.43 -2.67
C VAL A 698 19.59 -23.15 -4.10
N LEU A 699 19.66 -24.16 -4.97
CA LEU A 699 19.97 -23.97 -6.39
C LEU A 699 18.90 -23.12 -7.11
N GLN A 700 17.63 -23.32 -6.80
CA GLN A 700 16.54 -22.48 -7.34
C GLN A 700 16.67 -21.03 -6.86
N LEU A 701 16.84 -20.81 -5.55
CA LEU A 701 17.01 -19.47 -4.97
C LEU A 701 18.28 -18.77 -5.48
N GLN A 702 19.33 -19.51 -5.83
CA GLN A 702 20.52 -18.96 -6.50
C GLN A 702 20.17 -18.46 -7.91
N GLY A 703 19.50 -19.27 -8.74
CA GLY A 703 19.06 -18.85 -10.08
C GLY A 703 18.06 -17.67 -10.06
N GLU A 704 17.16 -17.63 -9.07
CA GLU A 704 16.28 -16.49 -8.81
C GLU A 704 17.08 -15.24 -8.41
N THR A 705 18.09 -15.38 -7.55
CA THR A 705 18.97 -14.27 -7.13
C THR A 705 19.82 -13.74 -8.28
N GLU A 706 20.34 -14.61 -9.15
CA GLU A 706 21.04 -14.23 -10.38
C GLU A 706 20.11 -13.47 -11.34
N THR A 707 18.89 -13.97 -11.56
CA THR A 707 17.85 -13.32 -12.38
C THR A 707 17.46 -11.93 -11.83
N ILE A 708 17.35 -11.80 -10.50
CA ILE A 708 17.13 -10.50 -9.83
C ILE A 708 18.34 -9.58 -10.03
N GLY A 709 19.56 -10.11 -9.99
CA GLY A 709 20.79 -9.38 -10.29
C GLY A 709 20.82 -8.82 -11.72
N GLU A 710 20.47 -9.63 -12.72
CA GLU A 710 20.30 -9.18 -14.10
C GLU A 710 19.24 -8.08 -14.22
N TYR A 711 18.09 -8.24 -13.57
CA TYR A 711 17.02 -7.24 -13.59
C TYR A 711 17.45 -5.92 -12.95
N ILE A 712 18.22 -5.97 -11.85
CA ILE A 712 18.81 -4.77 -11.23
C ILE A 712 19.82 -4.10 -12.17
N ALA A 713 20.68 -4.86 -12.86
CA ALA A 713 21.63 -4.31 -13.83
C ALA A 713 20.92 -3.65 -15.02
N LEU A 714 19.92 -4.32 -15.60
CA LEU A 714 19.07 -3.78 -16.66
C LEU A 714 18.33 -2.51 -16.21
N TYR A 715 17.78 -2.49 -14.99
CA TYR A 715 17.14 -1.31 -14.44
C TYR A 715 18.12 -0.15 -14.23
N GLN A 716 19.35 -0.41 -13.76
CA GLN A 716 20.38 0.62 -13.64
C GLN A 716 20.77 1.23 -14.98
N VAL A 717 20.93 0.41 -16.03
CA VAL A 717 21.19 0.86 -17.41
C VAL A 717 20.00 1.65 -17.98
N GLN A 718 18.77 1.19 -17.77
CA GLN A 718 17.57 1.93 -18.19
C GLN A 718 17.47 3.28 -17.45
N ARG A 719 17.79 3.31 -16.15
CA ARG A 719 17.79 4.52 -15.33
C ARG A 719 18.89 5.51 -15.74
N SER A 720 20.07 5.04 -16.18
CA SER A 720 21.13 5.92 -16.68
C SER A 720 20.77 6.51 -18.05
N ILE A 721 20.23 5.72 -18.98
CA ILE A 721 19.74 6.21 -20.28
C ILE A 721 18.61 7.24 -20.10
N LEU A 722 17.69 7.01 -19.15
CA LEU A 722 16.63 7.99 -18.84
C LEU A 722 17.17 9.28 -18.21
N ARG A 723 18.21 9.21 -17.37
CA ARG A 723 18.90 10.40 -16.85
C ARG A 723 19.62 11.17 -17.95
N GLN A 724 20.33 10.47 -18.85
CA GLN A 724 21.01 11.10 -19.99
C GLN A 724 20.01 11.83 -20.89
N ARG A 725 18.89 11.18 -21.25
CA ARG A 725 17.82 11.81 -22.05
C ARG A 725 17.08 12.96 -21.35
N ALA A 726 17.11 13.02 -20.02
CA ALA A 726 16.63 14.17 -19.28
C ALA A 726 17.64 15.32 -19.37
N GLN A 727 18.92 15.05 -19.08
CA GLN A 727 20.00 16.03 -19.20
C GLN A 727 20.12 16.61 -20.63
N GLU A 728 20.04 15.77 -21.67
CA GLU A 728 20.03 16.22 -23.08
C GLU A 728 18.87 17.19 -23.39
N LYS A 729 17.71 16.99 -22.75
CA LYS A 729 16.56 17.90 -22.86
C LYS A 729 16.74 19.17 -22.04
N ASP A 730 17.28 19.06 -20.84
CA ASP A 730 17.55 20.22 -19.97
C ASP A 730 18.63 21.13 -20.58
N GLU A 731 19.63 20.55 -21.25
CA GLU A 731 20.63 21.27 -22.06
C GLU A 731 20.00 21.96 -23.28
N GLN A 732 19.10 21.28 -24.00
CA GLN A 732 18.33 21.89 -25.10
C GLN A 732 17.42 23.03 -24.62
N LEU A 733 16.72 22.85 -23.49
CA LEU A 733 15.88 23.89 -22.88
C LEU A 733 16.71 25.06 -22.36
N SER A 734 17.87 24.80 -21.76
CA SER A 734 18.83 25.84 -21.34
C SER A 734 19.33 26.65 -22.54
N LYS A 735 19.64 25.99 -23.66
CA LYS A 735 20.01 26.67 -24.91
C LYS A 735 18.84 27.52 -25.43
N LEU A 736 17.64 26.96 -25.58
CA LEU A 736 16.47 27.70 -26.04
C LEU A 736 16.10 28.88 -25.12
N SER A 737 16.36 28.77 -23.81
CA SER A 737 16.19 29.89 -22.88
C SER A 737 17.18 31.02 -23.15
N LYS A 738 18.46 30.70 -23.36
CA LYS A 738 19.51 31.67 -23.73
C LYS A 738 19.23 32.31 -25.08
N ASP A 739 18.90 31.51 -26.10
CA ASP A 739 18.55 31.98 -27.43
C ASP A 739 17.35 32.97 -27.36
N ARG A 740 16.35 32.70 -26.50
CA ARG A 740 15.22 33.64 -26.26
C ARG A 740 15.60 34.88 -25.48
N GLU A 741 16.54 34.79 -24.54
CA GLU A 741 17.05 35.94 -23.79
C GLU A 741 17.90 36.86 -24.67
N GLU A 742 18.80 36.32 -25.49
CA GLU A 742 19.55 37.06 -26.51
C GLU A 742 18.61 37.76 -27.50
N MET A 743 17.57 37.07 -27.99
CA MET A 743 16.58 37.68 -28.88
C MET A 743 15.77 38.78 -28.16
N ARG A 744 15.45 38.62 -26.87
CA ARG A 744 14.81 39.67 -26.07
C ARG A 744 15.71 40.90 -25.95
N ASN A 745 17.00 40.69 -25.70
CA ASN A 745 17.99 41.77 -25.55
C ASN A 745 18.19 42.53 -26.88
N LYS A 746 18.30 41.83 -28.01
CA LYS A 746 18.36 42.42 -29.36
C LYS A 746 17.09 43.20 -29.71
N LEU A 747 15.91 42.72 -29.28
CA LEU A 747 14.64 43.46 -29.44
C LEU A 747 14.55 44.70 -28.54
N SER A 748 15.11 44.70 -27.32
CA SER A 748 15.21 45.93 -26.52
C SER A 748 16.19 46.94 -27.11
N GLU A 749 17.35 46.52 -27.63
CA GLU A 749 18.29 47.41 -28.31
C GLU A 749 17.67 48.03 -29.57
N LEU A 750 16.96 47.22 -30.37
CA LEU A 750 16.18 47.67 -31.51
C LEU A 750 15.14 48.73 -31.11
N ASN A 751 14.35 48.48 -30.06
CA ASN A 751 13.36 49.45 -29.55
C ASN A 751 14.02 50.75 -29.08
N GLU A 752 15.15 50.67 -28.36
CA GLU A 752 15.93 51.85 -27.96
C GLU A 752 16.41 52.66 -29.17
N LEU A 753 16.96 52.00 -30.20
CA LEU A 753 17.43 52.67 -31.42
C LEU A 753 16.26 53.29 -32.21
N VAL A 754 15.10 52.64 -32.25
CA VAL A 754 13.87 53.20 -32.85
C VAL A 754 13.40 54.42 -32.06
N HIS A 755 13.39 54.38 -30.72
CA HIS A 755 13.08 55.55 -29.89
C HIS A 755 14.09 56.70 -30.12
N LYS A 756 15.38 56.39 -30.27
CA LYS A 756 16.42 57.38 -30.59
C LYS A 756 16.17 58.02 -31.98
N LEU A 757 15.87 57.22 -33.02
CA LEU A 757 15.46 57.76 -34.33
C LEU A 757 14.20 58.64 -34.27
N VAL A 758 13.20 58.25 -33.47
CA VAL A 758 11.97 59.06 -33.32
C VAL A 758 12.28 60.39 -32.61
N ALA A 759 13.11 60.38 -31.56
CA ALA A 759 13.53 61.59 -30.86
C ALA A 759 14.42 62.50 -31.73
N GLU A 760 15.31 61.93 -32.55
CA GLU A 760 16.10 62.65 -33.56
C GLU A 760 15.17 63.30 -34.60
N LYS A 761 14.22 62.54 -35.15
CA LYS A 761 13.21 63.02 -36.12
C LYS A 761 12.33 64.12 -35.53
N GLU A 762 11.88 63.98 -34.29
CA GLU A 762 11.14 65.04 -33.58
C GLU A 762 11.99 66.29 -33.37
N SER A 763 13.28 66.15 -33.07
CA SER A 763 14.19 67.28 -32.86
C SER A 763 14.44 68.05 -34.16
N ILE A 764 14.64 67.33 -35.27
CA ILE A 764 14.66 67.90 -36.62
C ILE A 764 13.33 68.60 -36.93
N HIS A 765 12.20 67.99 -36.59
CA HIS A 765 10.88 68.59 -36.83
C HIS A 765 10.67 69.88 -36.04
N LYS A 766 11.09 69.91 -34.76
CA LYS A 766 11.05 71.10 -33.89
C LYS A 766 11.98 72.22 -34.39
N MET A 767 13.12 71.89 -35.02
CA MET A 767 13.96 72.87 -35.72
C MET A 767 13.39 73.34 -37.07
N SER A 768 12.41 72.61 -37.64
CA SER A 768 11.76 72.93 -38.93
C SER A 768 10.46 73.75 -38.83
N HIS A 769 10.11 74.26 -37.64
CA HIS A 769 8.88 75.04 -37.43
C HIS A 769 9.16 76.43 -36.83
N SER A 770 9.47 77.37 -37.72
CA SER A 770 9.32 78.80 -37.47
C SER A 770 8.90 79.51 -38.75
N ILE A 771 7.95 80.46 -38.64
CA ILE A 771 7.46 81.37 -39.68
C ILE A 771 6.50 80.68 -40.72
N PRO A 772 5.33 81.27 -41.05
CA PRO A 772 4.06 80.63 -40.63
C PRO A 772 2.84 80.75 -41.60
N VAL A 773 1.65 80.42 -41.06
CA VAL A 773 0.28 80.85 -41.47
C VAL A 773 -0.53 79.96 -42.48
N GLU A 774 -1.85 79.98 -42.27
CA GLU A 774 -2.99 79.60 -43.15
C GLU A 774 -3.51 78.14 -43.28
N HIS A 775 -4.55 77.88 -42.45
CA HIS A 775 -5.95 77.58 -42.87
C HIS A 775 -6.44 76.14 -43.18
N VAL A 776 -7.75 75.95 -42.89
CA VAL A 776 -8.65 74.81 -43.26
C VAL A 776 -8.18 73.43 -42.75
N VAL A 777 -8.70 72.85 -41.65
CA VAL A 777 -10.10 72.55 -41.27
C VAL A 777 -10.83 71.60 -42.24
N GLU A 778 -10.76 70.30 -41.97
CA GLU A 778 -11.89 69.41 -42.26
C GLU A 778 -12.09 68.41 -41.11
N LYS A 779 -13.33 67.94 -40.92
CA LYS A 779 -13.75 67.10 -39.79
C LYS A 779 -14.49 65.87 -40.31
N THR A 780 -14.18 64.70 -39.76
CA THR A 780 -15.11 63.56 -39.84
C THR A 780 -15.14 62.81 -38.51
N SER A 781 -16.27 62.93 -37.81
CA SER A 781 -16.65 62.04 -36.70
C SER A 781 -17.00 60.64 -37.27
N ILE A 782 -17.36 59.57 -36.53
CA ILE A 782 -18.47 59.42 -35.59
C ILE A 782 -18.27 58.14 -34.74
N ASN A 783 -18.66 58.23 -33.45
CA ASN A 783 -18.90 57.18 -32.44
C ASN A 783 -17.78 56.15 -32.09
N HIS A 784 -17.39 55.87 -30.84
CA HIS A 784 -18.02 55.94 -29.49
C HIS A 784 -18.80 54.67 -29.05
N LYS A 785 -18.20 53.89 -28.14
CA LYS A 785 -18.86 53.31 -26.95
C LYS A 785 -17.85 52.76 -25.91
N GLN A 786 -18.00 53.22 -24.67
CA GLN A 786 -17.52 52.60 -23.40
C GLN A 786 -18.55 51.54 -22.92
N PRO A 787 -18.29 50.63 -21.94
CA PRO A 787 -17.84 50.89 -20.55
C PRO A 787 -16.46 50.26 -20.22
N GLU A 788 -15.75 50.52 -19.10
CA GLU A 788 -16.03 50.30 -17.65
C GLU A 788 -16.29 48.80 -17.26
N GLY A 789 -15.77 48.25 -16.16
CA GLY A 789 -14.76 48.76 -15.22
C GLY A 789 -14.96 48.27 -13.76
N GLY A 790 -14.08 47.40 -13.26
CA GLY A 790 -13.92 47.10 -11.81
C GLY A 790 -14.21 45.66 -11.36
N GLY A 791 -13.30 45.08 -10.55
CA GLY A 791 -13.43 43.74 -9.95
C GLY A 791 -12.08 43.16 -9.51
N VAL A 792 -11.76 43.25 -8.21
CA VAL A 792 -10.47 42.91 -7.54
C VAL A 792 -10.76 41.70 -6.61
N PRO A 793 -9.89 40.67 -6.42
CA PRO A 793 -8.57 40.85 -5.79
C PRO A 793 -7.40 39.94 -6.20
N ASN A 794 -6.22 40.30 -5.68
CA ASN A 794 -4.96 39.54 -5.73
C ASN A 794 -5.03 38.24 -4.90
N GLY A 795 -4.16 37.28 -5.26
CA GLY A 795 -3.58 36.31 -4.33
C GLY A 795 -2.06 36.45 -4.36
N GLU A 796 -1.42 36.41 -3.19
CA GLU A 796 0.04 36.51 -3.06
C GLU A 796 0.73 35.19 -3.40
N ILE A 797 1.85 35.25 -4.13
CA ILE A 797 2.98 34.34 -3.92
C ILE A 797 4.24 35.22 -3.85
N VAL A 798 5.06 34.96 -2.84
CA VAL A 798 6.32 35.66 -2.58
C VAL A 798 7.48 34.80 -3.04
N GLU A 799 8.35 35.35 -3.90
CA GLU A 799 9.72 34.86 -4.07
C GLU A 799 10.69 36.02 -3.79
N VAL A 800 11.80 35.69 -3.12
CA VAL A 800 12.80 36.64 -2.63
C VAL A 800 14.16 36.21 -3.13
N GLU A 801 14.82 37.06 -3.91
CA GLU A 801 16.26 36.95 -4.18
C GLU A 801 16.93 38.31 -3.94
N ASP A 802 17.90 38.32 -3.03
CA ASP A 802 18.67 39.52 -2.67
C ASP A 802 19.73 39.84 -3.73
N ALA A 803 19.73 41.08 -4.23
CA ALA A 803 20.79 41.62 -5.09
C ALA A 803 21.78 42.46 -4.25
N VAL A 804 23.00 41.96 -4.05
CA VAL A 804 24.07 42.68 -3.33
C VAL A 804 24.93 43.49 -4.31
N GLU A 805 25.02 44.80 -4.10
CA GLU A 805 25.90 45.70 -4.87
C GLU A 805 27.40 45.43 -4.62
N VAL A 806 28.22 45.49 -5.67
CA VAL A 806 29.64 45.87 -5.55
C VAL A 806 30.06 46.82 -6.67
N ASN A 807 30.38 48.06 -6.31
CA ASN A 807 30.92 49.09 -7.20
C ASN A 807 32.35 48.78 -7.70
N LYS A 808 32.68 49.22 -8.92
CA LYS A 808 34.02 49.73 -9.29
C LYS A 808 33.99 50.60 -10.56
N THR A 809 34.93 51.54 -10.66
CA THR A 809 34.87 52.69 -11.59
C THR A 809 36.26 53.02 -12.15
N GLN A 810 36.30 53.82 -13.23
CA GLN A 810 37.50 54.43 -13.88
C GLN A 810 38.31 53.44 -14.76
N GLN A 811 38.86 53.84 -15.93
CA GLN A 811 39.55 55.10 -16.25
C GLN A 811 39.16 55.73 -17.62
N ILE A 812 39.63 56.97 -17.87
CA ILE A 812 39.30 57.85 -19.02
C ILE A 812 40.58 58.60 -19.45
N PRO A 813 41.08 58.43 -20.70
CA PRO A 813 41.01 59.49 -21.74
C PRO A 813 40.91 58.89 -23.19
N PRO A 814 40.97 59.65 -24.31
CA PRO A 814 41.09 61.11 -24.51
C PRO A 814 39.99 61.74 -25.42
N SER A 815 40.09 63.05 -25.66
CA SER A 815 39.13 63.87 -26.42
C SER A 815 39.70 64.44 -27.73
N GLY A 816 38.81 64.81 -28.66
CA GLY A 816 38.94 66.07 -29.41
C GLY A 816 39.10 66.01 -30.93
N ASN A 817 38.05 66.42 -31.66
CA ASN A 817 38.18 67.35 -32.80
C ASN A 817 36.81 67.96 -33.19
N HIS A 818 36.81 69.18 -33.71
CA HIS A 818 35.61 69.92 -34.14
C HIS A 818 35.49 69.99 -35.67
N HIS A 819 34.35 69.57 -36.24
CA HIS A 819 33.82 70.15 -37.48
C HIS A 819 32.26 70.04 -37.56
N PRO A 820 31.59 70.86 -38.38
CA PRO A 820 30.14 71.12 -38.31
C PRO A 820 29.29 70.10 -39.14
N PRO A 821 27.94 70.18 -39.15
CA PRO A 821 27.11 68.98 -39.14
C PRO A 821 27.01 68.26 -40.49
N SER A 822 27.51 67.03 -40.53
CA SER A 822 27.13 66.04 -41.54
C SER A 822 25.89 65.28 -41.04
N VAL A 823 24.81 65.30 -41.83
CA VAL A 823 23.74 64.31 -41.71
C VAL A 823 24.34 62.93 -41.92
N GLN A 824 24.15 61.98 -41.00
CA GLN A 824 24.63 60.61 -41.15
C GLN A 824 23.54 59.56 -40.84
N PRO A 825 23.61 58.37 -41.47
CA PRO A 825 22.51 57.40 -41.47
C PRO A 825 22.63 56.37 -40.33
N ASP A 826 23.44 56.66 -39.32
CA ASP A 826 24.11 55.66 -38.48
C ASP A 826 23.14 54.85 -37.61
N THR A 827 22.19 55.52 -36.96
CA THR A 827 21.14 54.90 -36.14
C THR A 827 20.22 54.01 -37.00
N ALA A 828 19.90 54.44 -38.22
CA ALA A 828 19.09 53.66 -39.16
C ALA A 828 19.86 52.46 -39.74
N GLY A 829 21.16 52.61 -40.01
CA GLY A 829 22.02 51.52 -40.45
C GLY A 829 22.13 50.41 -39.39
N LYS A 830 22.29 50.79 -38.11
CA LYS A 830 22.31 49.86 -36.96
C LYS A 830 20.99 49.11 -36.79
N ILE A 831 19.85 49.79 -36.96
CA ILE A 831 18.52 49.16 -36.98
C ILE A 831 18.40 48.13 -38.11
N MET A 832 18.82 48.49 -39.33
CA MET A 832 18.77 47.55 -40.47
C MET A 832 19.72 46.35 -40.27
N ALA A 833 20.88 46.55 -39.63
CA ALA A 833 21.79 45.47 -39.29
C ALA A 833 21.18 44.51 -38.25
N LEU A 834 20.67 45.04 -37.13
CA LEU A 834 20.00 44.25 -36.09
C LEU A 834 18.75 43.51 -36.62
N LEU A 835 17.95 44.14 -37.46
CA LEU A 835 16.81 43.48 -38.13
C LEU A 835 17.27 42.34 -39.05
N SER A 836 18.40 42.50 -39.75
CA SER A 836 18.98 41.44 -40.59
C SER A 836 19.48 40.27 -39.74
N GLU A 837 20.14 40.56 -38.61
CA GLU A 837 20.65 39.57 -37.68
C GLU A 837 19.49 38.80 -37.01
N ILE A 838 18.47 39.51 -36.52
CA ILE A 838 17.21 38.96 -35.98
C ILE A 838 16.54 38.05 -37.01
N GLY A 839 16.46 38.47 -38.28
CA GLY A 839 15.90 37.67 -39.37
C GLY A 839 16.73 36.44 -39.76
N SER A 840 18.02 36.41 -39.41
CA SER A 840 18.91 35.25 -39.62
C SER A 840 19.00 34.29 -38.43
N SER A 841 18.30 34.58 -37.33
CA SER A 841 18.30 33.75 -36.12
C SER A 841 17.50 32.47 -36.31
N SER A 842 18.02 31.32 -35.84
CA SER A 842 17.41 30.00 -35.99
C SER A 842 16.09 29.80 -35.23
N LEU A 843 15.63 30.81 -34.48
CA LEU A 843 14.28 30.87 -33.89
C LEU A 843 13.22 31.50 -34.82
N VAL A 844 13.65 32.07 -35.95
CA VAL A 844 12.80 32.86 -36.87
C VAL A 844 12.67 32.21 -38.26
N ASP A 845 13.63 31.37 -38.66
CA ASP A 845 13.58 30.61 -39.92
C ASP A 845 12.50 29.49 -39.88
N PRO A 846 11.49 29.49 -40.78
CA PRO A 846 10.46 28.45 -40.83
C PRO A 846 10.96 27.02 -41.07
N GLN A 847 12.20 26.85 -41.55
CA GLN A 847 12.75 25.54 -41.90
C GLN A 847 13.14 24.67 -40.70
N CYS A 848 13.25 25.23 -39.49
CA CYS A 848 13.51 24.46 -38.25
C CYS A 848 12.28 23.68 -37.71
N SER A 849 11.32 23.33 -38.57
CA SER A 849 10.05 22.68 -38.20
C SER A 849 10.10 21.14 -38.08
N GLU A 850 11.17 20.48 -38.55
CA GLU A 850 11.25 19.00 -38.59
C GLU A 850 11.27 18.31 -37.21
N ASN A 851 11.71 19.00 -36.15
CA ASN A 851 11.84 18.42 -34.80
C ASN A 851 10.64 18.69 -33.86
N PHE A 852 9.54 19.28 -34.36
CA PHE A 852 8.35 19.55 -33.53
C PHE A 852 7.28 18.46 -33.70
N HIS A 853 7.32 17.43 -32.85
CA HIS A 853 6.26 16.41 -32.80
C HIS A 853 5.02 16.94 -32.06
N PRO A 854 3.85 17.09 -32.70
CA PRO A 854 2.64 17.57 -32.05
C PRO A 854 2.08 16.54 -31.06
N CYS A 855 1.46 17.03 -29.98
CA CYS A 855 0.79 16.19 -29.00
C CYS A 855 -0.36 15.39 -29.65
N PRO A 856 -0.45 14.05 -29.48
CA PRO A 856 -1.49 13.24 -30.11
C PRO A 856 -2.94 13.63 -29.74
N TRP A 857 -3.15 14.34 -28.63
CA TRP A 857 -4.48 14.67 -28.10
C TRP A 857 -4.89 16.15 -28.29
N CYS A 858 -3.99 17.02 -28.74
CA CYS A 858 -4.32 18.40 -29.09
C CYS A 858 -3.63 18.83 -30.39
N SER A 859 -4.40 18.78 -31.49
CA SER A 859 -3.95 19.00 -32.87
C SER A 859 -3.63 20.47 -33.20
N GLY A 860 -2.67 21.06 -32.49
CA GLY A 860 -2.09 22.38 -32.81
C GLY A 860 -3.02 23.59 -32.67
N ARG A 861 -4.26 23.43 -32.17
CA ARG A 861 -5.19 24.54 -31.97
C ARG A 861 -4.80 25.36 -30.75
N LEU A 862 -4.44 26.62 -30.97
CA LEU A 862 -4.43 27.64 -29.92
C LEU A 862 -5.82 27.69 -29.26
N ILE A 863 -5.86 27.46 -27.95
CA ILE A 863 -7.01 27.81 -27.13
C ILE A 863 -6.93 29.32 -26.89
N THR A 864 -7.73 30.08 -27.63
CA THR A 864 -8.02 31.47 -27.28
C THR A 864 -8.86 31.48 -26.01
N VAL A 865 -8.31 32.04 -24.94
CA VAL A 865 -9.00 32.41 -23.70
C VAL A 865 -9.51 33.83 -23.83
#